data_AF-A0A202FFP8-F1
#
_entry.id   AF-A0A202FFP8-F1
#
_cell.length_a   1.000
_cell.length_b   1.000
_cell.length_c   1.000
_cell.angle_alpha   90.00
_cell.angle_beta   90.00
_cell.angle_gamma   90.00
#
_symmetry.space_group_name_H-M   'P 1'
#
loop_
_entity.id
_entity.type
_entity.pdbx_description
1 polymer ?
#
loop_
_entity_poly.entity_id
_entity_poly.type
_entity_poly.pdbx_seq_one_letter_code
_entity_poly.pdbx_strand_id
1 'polypeptide(L)'
;MKKKTILLSAIILGGFAAPIVQQSVVNAQTIQTEVVQNTNKQEGESTNNQEPRTNKIKLSDKISSDQLNADTSIVIPSTNKDVNTKLDDIYVNLNDKEIAELKANKETNFQVDDLEITTSWGGSLSYESVSSDMQLQYDDSTQTLSLLDDSKKVNHITYELMHGDANVHYIFKDTGEEIYQKIHDDTLGSGEQDFTVEDLVSLQKDYLLKGHFDAVSIDFDNIANVVNPSNPAEISFKEEPIVKEYDPDKINKDNAEFTVKLEKAEPTIFNLNVYLDGKIFSKQSLTADIYTKLSKQTGEKLPDPSTAKLNNNKTHTDVNYSYFPQLGVTTMSGKAFHQTIFDVGNNWIDEPTTEDFFNQALHYYIRDMDIHHLFAGRKQTISIYYESDGYSEEEANSTVTSNVHINSNLGLQTVLNVTGKKGETILVDVPQIEGYESDKKTVTAKVNEDGTITTNEKVKYSLIKDDEGAGSTKPPITNPEPSPNPTPDPSPAPNPNPAPNPNPAPNPNPDKMNGFVGTMKQYVKLYQLEKGKMKPITNKELGKHSDWKFDQTIKVNGKIYYRVATNEWVDAKTVYRYQVESGIVETKDKEFTSLVSSDAKLISNRGLGAHSSWKYDRIAYLGDNEEKYYRVATDEFIALNDVIRK
;
A
#
# COMPACT_ATOMS: atom_id res chain seq x y z
N MET A 1 5.17 -9.00 28.06
CA MET A 1 5.16 -8.84 26.59
C MET A 1 4.11 -7.80 26.22
N LYS A 2 4.43 -6.84 25.35
CA LYS A 2 3.48 -5.82 24.91
C LYS A 2 2.50 -6.49 23.94
N LYS A 3 1.26 -6.77 24.38
CA LYS A 3 0.17 -7.16 23.46
C LYS A 3 0.00 -6.04 22.44
N LYS A 4 0.24 -6.33 21.16
CA LYS A 4 0.00 -5.43 20.04
C LYS A 4 -0.96 -6.10 19.08
N THR A 5 -2.07 -5.41 18.88
CA THR A 5 -3.27 -5.84 18.16
C THR A 5 -2.99 -6.18 16.70
N ILE A 6 -3.53 -7.33 16.28
CA ILE A 6 -3.53 -7.88 14.93
C ILE A 6 -4.15 -6.91 13.91
N LEU A 7 -3.55 -6.90 12.72
CA LEU A 7 -3.97 -6.17 11.52
C LEU A 7 -5.28 -6.74 10.94
N LEU A 8 -6.33 -5.92 10.84
CA LEU A 8 -7.45 -6.16 9.92
C LEU A 8 -7.74 -4.89 9.11
N SER A 9 -7.38 -4.94 7.83
CA SER A 9 -7.89 -4.24 6.63
C SER A 9 -8.88 -3.06 6.74
N ALA A 10 -8.62 -2.00 5.93
CA ALA A 10 -9.53 -1.10 5.16
C ALA A 10 -9.15 0.40 5.29
N ILE A 11 -9.26 1.34 4.34
CA ILE A 11 -9.78 1.38 2.95
C ILE A 11 -9.32 2.70 2.24
N ILE A 12 -9.30 2.59 0.91
CA ILE A 12 -9.19 3.55 -0.19
C ILE A 12 -10.18 4.75 -0.10
N LEU A 13 -9.75 5.94 -0.52
CA LEU A 13 -10.63 7.08 -0.83
C LEU A 13 -10.75 7.27 -2.36
N GLY A 14 -11.97 7.11 -2.90
CA GLY A 14 -12.34 7.44 -4.27
C GLY A 14 -13.72 6.86 -4.62
N GLY A 15 -14.71 7.70 -4.87
CA GLY A 15 -16.14 7.32 -4.82
C GLY A 15 -16.74 6.71 -6.09
N PHE A 16 -18.02 6.32 -5.90
CA PHE A 16 -19.09 6.00 -6.85
C PHE A 16 -19.51 4.52 -7.02
N ALA A 17 -20.80 4.32 -6.72
CA ALA A 17 -21.71 3.21 -7.03
C ALA A 17 -21.29 1.79 -6.61
N ALA A 18 -21.88 1.32 -5.52
CA ALA A 18 -21.88 -0.10 -5.16
C ALA A 18 -22.62 -0.93 -6.21
N PRO A 19 -22.00 -1.99 -6.78
CA PRO A 19 -22.77 -3.10 -7.28
C PRO A 19 -23.21 -3.96 -6.10
N ILE A 20 -24.47 -4.38 -6.12
CA ILE A 20 -25.03 -5.39 -5.24
C ILE A 20 -24.24 -6.68 -5.46
N VAL A 21 -23.39 -7.06 -4.52
CA VAL A 21 -22.72 -8.37 -4.53
C VAL A 21 -23.72 -9.40 -4.02
N GLN A 22 -24.31 -10.12 -4.96
CA GLN A 22 -24.97 -11.39 -4.73
C GLN A 22 -23.88 -12.35 -4.20
N GLN A 23 -24.10 -12.95 -3.02
CA GLN A 23 -23.24 -14.00 -2.49
C GLN A 23 -23.21 -15.18 -3.48
N SER A 24 -22.18 -15.25 -4.32
CA SER A 24 -21.86 -16.47 -5.05
C SER A 24 -21.09 -17.37 -4.09
N VAL A 25 -21.79 -18.35 -3.53
CA VAL A 25 -21.19 -19.55 -2.94
C VAL A 25 -20.41 -20.24 -4.06
N VAL A 26 -19.08 -20.07 -4.09
CA VAL A 26 -18.22 -20.84 -4.99
C VAL A 26 -17.77 -22.07 -4.23
N ASN A 27 -18.07 -23.22 -4.82
CA ASN A 27 -17.85 -24.58 -4.32
C ASN A 27 -16.50 -24.76 -3.62
N ALA A 28 -16.50 -24.79 -2.29
CA ALA A 28 -15.61 -25.69 -1.58
C ALA A 28 -15.97 -27.10 -2.06
N GLN A 29 -15.04 -27.81 -2.69
CA GLN A 29 -15.20 -29.23 -2.92
C GLN A 29 -15.57 -29.86 -1.57
N THR A 30 -16.73 -30.48 -1.52
CA THR A 30 -17.16 -31.27 -0.37
C THR A 30 -16.24 -32.48 -0.31
N ILE A 31 -15.10 -32.32 0.37
CA ILE A 31 -14.25 -33.44 0.74
C ILE A 31 -15.07 -34.27 1.72
N GLN A 32 -15.42 -35.49 1.31
CA GLN A 32 -16.04 -36.43 2.21
C GLN A 32 -15.03 -36.76 3.30
N THR A 33 -15.30 -36.28 4.52
CA THR A 33 -14.51 -36.59 5.71
C THR A 33 -14.83 -38.02 6.15
N GLU A 34 -13.90 -38.94 5.94
CA GLU A 34 -13.85 -40.19 6.72
C GLU A 34 -13.15 -39.90 8.05
N VAL A 35 -13.83 -40.22 9.14
CA VAL A 35 -13.30 -40.13 10.51
C VAL A 35 -12.39 -41.33 10.74
N VAL A 36 -11.11 -41.09 11.07
CA VAL A 36 -10.18 -42.15 11.45
C VAL A 36 -9.67 -41.87 12.87
N GLN A 37 -10.18 -42.61 13.84
CA GLN A 37 -9.67 -42.62 15.22
C GLN A 37 -8.29 -43.27 15.24
N ASN A 38 -7.35 -42.69 16.02
CA ASN A 38 -6.01 -43.24 16.13
C ASN A 38 -6.01 -44.50 17.01
N THR A 39 -5.35 -45.56 16.53
CA THR A 39 -5.36 -46.89 17.15
C THR A 39 -4.12 -47.08 18.02
N ASN A 40 -4.00 -46.34 19.12
CA ASN A 40 -2.93 -46.57 20.08
C ASN A 40 -3.18 -47.88 20.85
N LYS A 41 -2.68 -49.00 20.31
CA LYS A 41 -2.53 -50.28 21.01
C LYS A 41 -1.30 -50.21 21.92
N GLN A 42 -1.46 -49.76 23.16
CA GLN A 42 -0.55 -50.19 24.21
C GLN A 42 -1.06 -51.50 24.83
N GLU A 43 -0.25 -52.55 24.75
CA GLU A 43 -0.52 -53.81 25.45
C GLU A 43 -0.37 -53.60 26.96
N GLY A 44 -1.49 -53.62 27.70
CA GLY A 44 -1.48 -53.97 29.13
C GLY A 44 -2.19 -53.05 30.10
N GLU A 45 -2.64 -51.85 29.72
CA GLU A 45 -3.40 -50.95 30.61
C GLU A 45 -4.72 -50.53 29.94
N SER A 46 -5.78 -50.51 30.75
CA SER A 46 -7.18 -50.34 30.32
C SER A 46 -7.40 -48.93 29.78
N THR A 47 -7.78 -48.78 28.51
CA THR A 47 -8.25 -47.50 27.98
C THR A 47 -9.74 -47.55 27.63
N ASN A 48 -10.51 -46.57 28.06
CA ASN A 48 -11.97 -46.53 27.94
C ASN A 48 -12.47 -45.66 26.77
N ASN A 49 -11.55 -45.18 25.93
CA ASN A 49 -11.77 -44.43 24.69
C ASN A 49 -11.47 -45.29 23.42
N GLN A 50 -11.82 -46.58 23.47
CA GLN A 50 -11.40 -47.57 22.48
C GLN A 50 -12.34 -47.69 21.28
N GLU A 51 -11.89 -48.39 20.24
CA GLU A 51 -12.71 -48.78 19.09
C GLU A 51 -14.09 -49.30 19.55
N PRO A 52 -15.17 -48.85 18.91
CA PRO A 52 -16.51 -49.24 19.30
C PRO A 52 -16.70 -50.75 19.13
N ARG A 53 -17.26 -51.40 20.16
CA ARG A 53 -17.66 -52.81 20.14
C ARG A 53 -18.90 -53.00 19.25
N THR A 54 -19.24 -54.26 19.01
CA THR A 54 -20.33 -54.68 18.11
C THR A 54 -21.67 -54.00 18.44
N ASN A 55 -22.03 -53.92 19.71
CA ASN A 55 -23.27 -53.29 20.16
C ASN A 55 -22.98 -51.89 20.71
N LYS A 56 -23.69 -50.87 20.23
CA LYS A 56 -23.53 -49.48 20.67
C LYS A 56 -24.84 -48.97 21.22
N ILE A 57 -24.80 -48.40 22.42
CA ILE A 57 -25.99 -47.84 23.08
C ILE A 57 -25.70 -46.43 23.58
N LYS A 58 -26.68 -45.54 23.51
CA LYS A 58 -26.60 -44.21 24.11
C LYS A 58 -27.15 -44.25 25.54
N LEU A 59 -26.78 -43.26 26.36
CA LEU A 59 -27.29 -43.12 27.72
C LEU A 59 -28.84 -43.13 27.79
N SER A 60 -29.49 -42.54 26.78
CA SER A 60 -30.95 -42.45 26.68
C SER A 60 -31.65 -43.72 26.16
N ASP A 61 -30.91 -44.69 25.64
CA ASP A 61 -31.51 -45.89 25.05
C ASP A 61 -32.04 -46.82 26.14
N LYS A 62 -33.20 -47.43 25.88
CA LYS A 62 -33.76 -48.44 26.79
C LYS A 62 -33.03 -49.76 26.58
N ILE A 63 -32.41 -50.28 27.63
CA ILE A 63 -31.68 -51.54 27.61
C ILE A 63 -31.94 -52.34 28.89
N SER A 64 -32.17 -53.64 28.77
CA SER A 64 -32.22 -54.54 29.93
C SER A 64 -30.83 -54.74 30.52
N SER A 65 -30.70 -54.79 31.85
CA SER A 65 -29.41 -55.05 32.51
C SER A 65 -28.70 -56.32 32.01
N ASP A 66 -29.46 -57.32 31.56
CA ASP A 66 -28.90 -58.57 31.03
C ASP A 66 -28.19 -58.40 29.67
N GLN A 67 -28.55 -57.36 28.92
CA GLN A 67 -27.97 -57.03 27.62
C GLN A 67 -26.67 -56.24 27.73
N LEU A 68 -26.35 -55.66 28.90
CA LEU A 68 -25.05 -55.05 29.18
C LEU A 68 -24.01 -56.16 29.34
N ASN A 69 -23.11 -56.30 28.37
CA ASN A 69 -22.10 -57.35 28.30
C ASN A 69 -20.81 -56.85 27.62
N ALA A 70 -19.81 -57.74 27.52
CA ALA A 70 -18.50 -57.43 26.96
C ALA A 70 -18.50 -57.04 25.47
N ASP A 71 -19.61 -57.24 24.74
CA ASP A 71 -19.77 -56.82 23.34
C ASP A 71 -20.42 -55.44 23.22
N THR A 72 -20.71 -54.76 24.33
CA THR A 72 -21.44 -53.50 24.38
C THR A 72 -20.51 -52.32 24.70
N SER A 73 -20.65 -51.25 23.91
CA SER A 73 -20.08 -49.92 24.15
C SER A 73 -21.18 -48.93 24.50
N ILE A 74 -20.94 -48.12 25.53
CA ILE A 74 -21.81 -47.00 25.88
C ILE A 74 -21.26 -45.76 25.19
N VAL A 75 -22.04 -45.20 24.27
CA VAL A 75 -21.70 -43.99 23.50
C VAL A 75 -22.03 -42.77 24.34
N ILE A 76 -21.00 -42.00 24.68
CA ILE A 76 -21.11 -40.79 25.48
C ILE A 76 -20.63 -39.61 24.64
N PRO A 77 -21.46 -38.57 24.41
CA PRO A 77 -21.00 -37.36 23.77
C PRO A 77 -19.84 -36.70 24.53
N SER A 78 -18.94 -36.04 23.82
CA SER A 78 -17.88 -35.25 24.45
C SER A 78 -17.84 -33.83 23.89
N THR A 79 -17.34 -32.90 24.69
CA THR A 79 -17.14 -31.51 24.31
C THR A 79 -15.81 -31.02 24.84
N ASN A 80 -15.31 -29.95 24.23
CA ASN A 80 -14.29 -29.11 24.85
C ASN A 80 -14.94 -28.30 26.01
N LYS A 81 -14.17 -27.46 26.71
CA LYS A 81 -14.65 -26.57 27.78
C LYS A 81 -15.81 -25.67 27.36
N ASP A 82 -15.84 -25.20 26.10
CA ASP A 82 -17.08 -24.67 25.51
C ASP A 82 -17.97 -25.83 25.08
N VAL A 83 -19.09 -25.99 25.78
CA VAL A 83 -20.09 -27.04 25.54
C VAL A 83 -20.67 -27.04 24.10
N ASN A 84 -20.54 -25.93 23.37
CA ASN A 84 -20.98 -25.86 21.96
C ASN A 84 -19.94 -26.46 21.00
N THR A 85 -18.72 -26.66 21.47
CA THR A 85 -17.60 -27.25 20.74
C THR A 85 -17.61 -28.76 20.95
N LYS A 86 -18.31 -29.45 20.06
CA LYS A 86 -18.40 -30.91 20.08
C LYS A 86 -17.07 -31.54 19.65
N LEU A 87 -16.71 -32.62 20.33
CA LEU A 87 -15.62 -33.51 19.99
C LEU A 87 -16.17 -34.88 19.55
N ASP A 88 -15.30 -35.87 19.41
CA ASP A 88 -15.70 -37.22 19.02
C ASP A 88 -16.38 -37.98 20.17
N ASP A 89 -17.46 -38.70 19.88
CA ASP A 89 -18.15 -39.52 20.88
C ASP A 89 -17.19 -40.55 21.50
N ILE A 90 -17.28 -40.71 22.82
CA ILE A 90 -16.49 -41.66 23.61
C ILE A 90 -17.23 -42.99 23.71
N TYR A 91 -16.51 -44.10 23.51
CA TYR A 91 -17.04 -45.45 23.60
C TYR A 91 -16.58 -46.14 24.89
N VAL A 92 -17.36 -45.98 25.95
CA VAL A 92 -17.06 -46.60 27.24
C VAL A 92 -17.28 -48.11 27.16
N ASN A 93 -16.18 -48.83 27.28
CA ASN A 93 -16.06 -50.27 27.10
C ASN A 93 -15.82 -50.96 28.45
N LEU A 94 -16.87 -51.09 29.27
CA LEU A 94 -16.75 -51.69 30.60
C LEU A 94 -16.15 -53.10 30.55
N ASN A 95 -15.30 -53.43 31.53
CA ASN A 95 -14.74 -54.77 31.71
C ASN A 95 -15.71 -55.66 32.52
N ASP A 96 -15.41 -56.97 32.61
CA ASP A 96 -16.29 -57.93 33.28
C ASP A 96 -16.58 -57.57 34.76
N LYS A 97 -15.60 -56.98 35.45
CA LYS A 97 -15.75 -56.55 36.84
C LYS A 97 -16.70 -55.36 36.96
N GLU A 98 -16.49 -54.33 36.15
CA GLU A 98 -17.34 -53.13 36.11
C GLU A 98 -18.78 -53.45 35.67
N ILE A 99 -18.94 -54.37 34.72
CA ILE A 99 -20.27 -54.86 34.30
C ILE A 99 -20.96 -55.58 35.47
N ALA A 100 -20.25 -56.43 36.21
CA ALA A 100 -20.82 -57.11 37.38
C ALA A 100 -21.20 -56.13 38.50
N GLU A 101 -20.36 -55.12 38.75
CA GLU A 101 -20.63 -54.04 39.72
C GLU A 101 -21.86 -53.22 39.31
N LEU A 102 -21.95 -52.79 38.05
CA LEU A 102 -23.11 -52.05 37.54
C LEU A 102 -24.42 -52.84 37.69
N LYS A 103 -24.40 -54.16 37.45
CA LYS A 103 -25.59 -55.01 37.59
C LYS A 103 -25.99 -55.20 39.06
N ALA A 104 -25.02 -55.39 39.95
CA ALA A 104 -25.26 -55.68 41.36
C ALA A 104 -25.65 -54.43 42.16
N ASN A 105 -24.92 -53.34 41.96
CA ASN A 105 -25.01 -52.12 42.77
C ASN A 105 -25.81 -51.01 42.08
N LYS A 106 -26.18 -51.19 40.80
CA LYS A 106 -26.83 -50.18 39.95
C LYS A 106 -25.94 -48.97 39.66
N GLU A 107 -24.66 -49.07 39.98
CA GLU A 107 -23.65 -48.08 39.67
C GLU A 107 -22.28 -48.75 39.48
N THR A 108 -21.43 -48.14 38.65
CA THR A 108 -20.01 -48.50 38.52
C THR A 108 -19.19 -47.26 38.20
N ASN A 109 -17.96 -47.23 38.68
CA ASN A 109 -17.00 -46.18 38.31
C ASN A 109 -16.16 -46.65 37.12
N PHE A 110 -15.76 -45.71 36.28
CA PHE A 110 -14.81 -45.95 35.20
C PHE A 110 -13.84 -44.78 35.11
N GLN A 111 -12.60 -45.07 34.71
CA GLN A 111 -11.60 -44.05 34.41
C GLN A 111 -11.95 -43.38 33.09
N VAL A 112 -11.55 -42.13 32.89
CA VAL A 112 -11.69 -41.38 31.64
C VAL A 112 -10.30 -40.96 31.15
N ASP A 113 -9.85 -41.60 30.07
CA ASP A 113 -8.57 -41.25 29.46
C ASP A 113 -8.65 -39.95 28.64
N ASP A 114 -7.47 -39.45 28.32
CA ASP A 114 -7.22 -38.42 27.32
C ASP A 114 -7.76 -38.83 25.94
N LEU A 115 -8.07 -37.82 25.14
CA LEU A 115 -8.66 -37.96 23.83
C LEU A 115 -7.69 -37.46 22.75
N GLU A 116 -7.35 -38.34 21.81
CA GLU A 116 -6.64 -37.97 20.58
C GLU A 116 -7.60 -37.97 19.40
N ILE A 117 -7.65 -36.86 18.66
CA ILE A 117 -8.50 -36.70 17.47
C ILE A 117 -7.62 -36.43 16.26
N THR A 118 -7.81 -37.21 15.21
CA THR A 118 -7.20 -36.95 13.89
C THR A 118 -8.12 -36.05 13.08
N THR A 119 -7.59 -34.96 12.54
CA THR A 119 -8.32 -34.05 11.64
C THR A 119 -8.45 -34.63 10.22
N SER A 120 -9.32 -34.04 9.40
CA SER A 120 -9.52 -34.47 8.01
C SER A 120 -8.27 -34.28 7.12
N TRP A 121 -7.40 -33.35 7.49
CA TRP A 121 -6.13 -33.06 6.83
C TRP A 121 -4.94 -33.79 7.46
N GLY A 122 -5.18 -34.69 8.41
CA GLY A 122 -4.19 -35.61 8.97
C GLY A 122 -3.38 -35.08 10.16
N GLY A 123 -3.77 -33.95 10.75
CA GLY A 123 -3.18 -33.47 12.00
C GLY A 123 -3.78 -34.11 13.24
N SER A 124 -3.13 -33.89 14.36
CA SER A 124 -3.49 -34.41 15.66
C SER A 124 -3.96 -33.32 16.61
N LEU A 125 -5.01 -33.58 17.38
CA LEU A 125 -5.46 -32.76 18.50
C LEU A 125 -5.55 -33.65 19.74
N SER A 126 -4.86 -33.27 20.81
CA SER A 126 -4.82 -34.00 22.07
C SER A 126 -5.55 -33.21 23.15
N TYR A 127 -6.42 -33.89 23.90
CA TYR A 127 -7.21 -33.30 24.96
C TYR A 127 -7.09 -34.09 26.27
N GLU A 128 -7.01 -33.38 27.38
CA GLU A 128 -7.04 -33.95 28.73
C GLU A 128 -8.48 -33.95 29.24
N SER A 129 -8.88 -35.03 29.90
CA SER A 129 -10.20 -35.07 30.53
C SER A 129 -10.25 -34.13 31.75
N VAL A 130 -11.34 -33.37 31.90
CA VAL A 130 -11.50 -32.49 33.08
C VAL A 130 -11.72 -33.30 34.36
N SER A 131 -12.31 -34.49 34.22
CA SER A 131 -12.55 -35.45 35.31
C SER A 131 -11.98 -36.81 34.93
N SER A 132 -11.06 -37.34 35.74
CA SER A 132 -10.43 -38.65 35.51
C SER A 132 -11.33 -39.83 35.89
N ASP A 133 -12.28 -39.62 36.81
CA ASP A 133 -13.13 -40.67 37.37
C ASP A 133 -14.59 -40.26 37.20
N MET A 134 -15.37 -41.08 36.49
CA MET A 134 -16.80 -40.86 36.31
C MET A 134 -17.60 -42.09 36.72
N GLN A 135 -18.89 -41.90 36.95
CA GLN A 135 -19.80 -42.96 37.38
C GLN A 135 -20.93 -43.16 36.37
N LEU A 136 -21.22 -44.42 36.06
CA LEU A 136 -22.43 -44.82 35.35
C LEU A 136 -23.44 -45.36 36.36
N GLN A 137 -24.68 -44.91 36.24
CA GLN A 137 -25.80 -45.39 37.06
C GLN A 137 -26.91 -45.96 36.17
N TYR A 138 -27.42 -47.14 36.53
CA TYR A 138 -28.51 -47.81 35.85
C TYR A 138 -29.83 -47.64 36.63
N ASP A 139 -30.88 -47.20 35.94
CA ASP A 139 -32.21 -47.06 36.52
C ASP A 139 -33.13 -48.20 36.03
N ASP A 140 -33.49 -49.12 36.93
CA ASP A 140 -34.36 -50.26 36.63
C ASP A 140 -35.77 -49.83 36.16
N SER A 141 -36.26 -48.66 36.60
CA SER A 141 -37.62 -48.19 36.31
C SER A 141 -37.74 -47.63 34.89
N THR A 142 -36.71 -46.93 34.42
CA THR A 142 -36.67 -46.37 33.07
C THR A 142 -35.92 -47.27 32.09
N GLN A 143 -35.12 -48.22 32.59
CA GLN A 143 -34.20 -49.08 31.86
C GLN A 143 -33.13 -48.29 31.08
N THR A 144 -32.62 -47.20 31.66
CA THR A 144 -31.66 -46.29 31.01
C THR A 144 -30.42 -46.07 31.87
N LEU A 145 -29.34 -45.58 31.24
CA LEU A 145 -28.11 -45.19 31.93
C LEU A 145 -28.06 -43.68 32.18
N SER A 146 -27.43 -43.28 33.28
CA SER A 146 -27.08 -41.89 33.56
C SER A 146 -25.58 -41.79 33.81
N LEU A 147 -24.97 -40.74 33.30
CA LEU A 147 -23.58 -40.39 33.58
C LEU A 147 -23.55 -39.40 34.74
N LEU A 148 -22.66 -39.64 35.71
CA LEU A 148 -22.44 -38.76 36.83
C LEU A 148 -20.97 -38.35 36.90
N ASP A 149 -20.77 -37.08 37.19
CA ASP A 149 -19.48 -36.44 37.48
C ASP A 149 -19.60 -35.82 38.88
N ASP A 150 -18.76 -36.25 39.83
CA ASP A 150 -18.89 -35.86 41.24
C ASP A 150 -20.33 -35.98 41.79
N SER A 151 -20.97 -37.12 41.52
CA SER A 151 -22.38 -37.41 41.89
C SER A 151 -23.44 -36.48 41.26
N LYS A 152 -23.07 -35.63 40.29
CA LYS A 152 -24.00 -34.78 39.55
C LYS A 152 -24.25 -35.38 38.18
N LYS A 153 -25.53 -35.46 37.80
CA LYS A 153 -25.91 -35.96 36.48
C LYS A 153 -25.41 -35.01 35.39
N VAL A 154 -24.60 -35.53 34.48
CA VAL A 154 -24.11 -34.86 33.28
C VAL A 154 -24.55 -35.64 32.04
N ASN A 155 -24.39 -35.05 30.86
CA ASN A 155 -24.79 -35.66 29.59
C ASN A 155 -23.66 -35.77 28.56
N HIS A 156 -22.45 -35.37 28.94
CA HIS A 156 -21.24 -35.45 28.12
C HIS A 156 -20.00 -35.53 29.02
N ILE A 157 -18.86 -35.89 28.43
CA ILE A 157 -17.54 -35.76 29.02
C ILE A 157 -16.92 -34.44 28.57
N THR A 158 -16.39 -33.65 29.50
CA THR A 158 -15.71 -32.38 29.18
C THR A 158 -14.22 -32.60 29.11
N TYR A 159 -13.60 -32.05 28.07
CA TYR A 159 -12.18 -32.11 27.79
C TYR A 159 -11.57 -30.71 27.69
N GLU A 160 -10.28 -30.60 27.91
CA GLU A 160 -9.46 -29.41 27.68
C GLU A 160 -8.38 -29.70 26.64
N LEU A 161 -8.22 -28.82 25.65
CA LEU A 161 -7.17 -28.98 24.64
C LEU A 161 -5.78 -28.90 25.31
N MET A 162 -4.99 -29.97 25.25
CA MET A 162 -3.60 -29.94 25.71
C MET A 162 -2.68 -29.34 24.65
N HIS A 163 -2.63 -30.02 23.50
CA HIS A 163 -1.71 -29.76 22.39
C HIS A 163 -2.39 -30.10 21.06
N GLY A 164 -2.01 -29.45 19.97
CA GLY A 164 -2.57 -29.77 18.66
C GLY A 164 -1.92 -29.09 17.49
N ASP A 165 -2.11 -29.68 16.32
CA ASP A 165 -1.62 -29.16 15.06
C ASP A 165 -2.58 -28.11 14.49
N ALA A 166 -2.04 -27.11 13.80
CA ALA A 166 -2.82 -26.11 13.07
C ALA A 166 -2.55 -26.21 11.57
N ASN A 167 -3.59 -26.32 10.75
CA ASN A 167 -3.44 -26.30 9.30
C ASN A 167 -3.65 -24.87 8.77
N VAL A 168 -2.62 -24.32 8.12
CA VAL A 168 -2.57 -22.93 7.69
C VAL A 168 -2.59 -22.82 6.17
N HIS A 169 -3.55 -22.05 5.67
CA HIS A 169 -3.76 -21.76 4.26
C HIS A 169 -3.28 -20.34 3.93
N TYR A 170 -2.41 -20.21 2.93
CA TYR A 170 -1.87 -18.93 2.46
C TYR A 170 -2.60 -18.53 1.19
N ILE A 171 -3.34 -17.42 1.27
CA ILE A 171 -4.26 -17.00 0.22
C ILE A 171 -3.97 -15.56 -0.18
N PHE A 172 -3.94 -15.27 -1.47
CA PHE A 172 -3.91 -13.89 -1.96
C PHE A 172 -5.21 -13.16 -1.63
N LYS A 173 -5.10 -12.01 -0.96
CA LYS A 173 -6.26 -11.27 -0.44
C LYS A 173 -7.15 -10.70 -1.54
N ASP A 174 -6.57 -10.33 -2.67
CA ASP A 174 -7.25 -9.70 -3.81
C ASP A 174 -7.93 -10.72 -4.73
N THR A 175 -7.31 -11.87 -4.98
CA THR A 175 -7.85 -12.92 -5.88
C THR A 175 -8.58 -14.05 -5.15
N GLY A 176 -8.23 -14.30 -3.88
CA GLY A 176 -8.68 -15.49 -3.15
C GLY A 176 -7.96 -16.77 -3.57
N GLU A 177 -6.90 -16.70 -4.38
CA GLU A 177 -6.09 -17.86 -4.79
C GLU A 177 -5.30 -18.39 -3.60
N GLU A 178 -5.50 -19.67 -3.26
CA GLU A 178 -4.63 -20.38 -2.33
C GLU A 178 -3.34 -20.78 -3.04
N ILE A 179 -2.21 -20.34 -2.48
CA ILE A 179 -0.89 -20.56 -3.08
C ILE A 179 -0.06 -21.58 -2.34
N TYR A 180 -0.37 -21.82 -1.06
CA TYR A 180 0.37 -22.73 -0.21
C TYR A 180 -0.48 -23.15 0.99
N GLN A 181 -0.22 -24.36 1.48
CA GLN A 181 -0.84 -24.93 2.67
C GLN A 181 0.24 -25.63 3.49
N LYS A 182 0.25 -25.43 4.80
CA LYS A 182 1.19 -26.06 5.72
C LYS A 182 0.52 -26.46 7.03
N ILE A 183 0.84 -27.67 7.49
CA ILE A 183 0.54 -28.12 8.85
C ILE A 183 1.65 -27.61 9.78
N HIS A 184 1.24 -26.96 10.87
CA HIS A 184 2.10 -26.49 11.94
C HIS A 184 1.91 -27.42 13.14
N ASP A 185 2.89 -28.30 13.32
CA ASP A 185 2.86 -29.32 14.35
C ASP A 185 2.94 -28.69 15.75
N ASP A 186 2.13 -29.18 16.69
CA ASP A 186 2.20 -28.82 18.13
C ASP A 186 2.15 -27.31 18.41
N THR A 187 1.20 -26.59 17.80
CA THR A 187 1.06 -25.12 17.91
C THR A 187 -0.19 -24.63 18.64
N LEU A 188 -1.18 -25.49 18.85
CA LEU A 188 -2.39 -25.20 19.62
C LEU A 188 -2.23 -25.77 21.04
N GLY A 189 -2.71 -25.08 22.08
CA GLY A 189 -2.68 -25.60 23.46
C GLY A 189 -3.46 -24.77 24.48
N SER A 190 -3.69 -25.34 25.67
CA SER A 190 -4.56 -24.79 26.74
C SER A 190 -4.15 -23.42 27.29
N GLY A 191 -2.85 -23.14 27.31
CA GLY A 191 -2.30 -21.90 27.87
C GLY A 191 -2.05 -20.79 26.85
N GLU A 192 -2.18 -21.11 25.57
CA GLU A 192 -1.85 -20.22 24.47
C GLU A 192 -3.14 -19.67 23.84
N GLN A 193 -3.15 -18.37 23.57
CA GLN A 193 -4.27 -17.70 22.90
C GLN A 193 -3.90 -17.27 21.48
N ASP A 194 -2.66 -17.57 21.10
CA ASP A 194 -2.10 -17.27 19.81
C ASP A 194 -0.97 -18.24 19.46
N PHE A 195 -0.70 -18.38 18.17
CA PHE A 195 0.51 -19.05 17.68
C PHE A 195 1.14 -18.25 16.54
N THR A 196 2.43 -18.45 16.33
CA THR A 196 3.15 -17.83 15.22
C THR A 196 3.11 -18.74 13.99
N VAL A 197 2.57 -18.22 12.90
CA VAL A 197 2.62 -18.84 11.57
C VAL A 197 3.99 -18.53 10.95
N GLU A 198 4.60 -19.55 10.35
CA GLU A 198 5.83 -19.41 9.59
C GLU A 198 5.57 -18.63 8.29
N ASP A 199 6.42 -17.67 7.97
CA ASP A 199 6.38 -17.00 6.68
C ASP A 199 6.90 -17.89 5.53
N LEU A 200 6.42 -17.66 4.31
CA LEU A 200 6.83 -18.39 3.12
C LEU A 200 8.33 -18.19 2.80
N VAL A 201 8.93 -17.06 3.14
CA VAL A 201 10.35 -16.77 2.96
C VAL A 201 11.21 -17.71 3.81
N SER A 202 10.88 -17.91 5.09
CA SER A 202 11.55 -18.85 6.00
C SER A 202 11.38 -20.29 5.53
N LEU A 203 10.26 -20.58 4.87
CA LEU A 203 9.98 -21.86 4.22
C LEU A 203 10.67 -22.03 2.85
N GLN A 204 11.43 -21.02 2.37
CA GLN A 204 12.04 -21.00 1.04
C GLN A 204 11.02 -21.14 -0.10
N LYS A 205 9.87 -20.48 0.09
CA LYS A 205 8.69 -20.43 -0.79
C LYS A 205 8.35 -19.02 -1.26
N ASP A 206 9.27 -18.08 -1.14
CA ASP A 206 9.14 -16.69 -1.58
C ASP A 206 8.74 -16.54 -3.05
N TYR A 207 9.17 -17.47 -3.91
CA TYR A 207 8.76 -17.53 -5.33
C TYR A 207 7.24 -17.69 -5.54
N LEU A 208 6.48 -18.15 -4.54
CA LEU A 208 5.02 -18.27 -4.60
C LEU A 208 4.31 -16.93 -4.37
N LEU A 209 4.98 -15.93 -3.78
CA LEU A 209 4.37 -14.66 -3.39
C LEU A 209 3.93 -13.80 -4.59
N LYS A 210 4.59 -13.91 -5.75
CA LYS A 210 4.18 -13.27 -7.03
C LYS A 210 3.69 -11.81 -6.87
N GLY A 211 4.49 -10.97 -6.21
CA GLY A 211 4.14 -9.57 -5.96
C GLY A 211 3.29 -9.30 -4.72
N HIS A 212 3.13 -10.28 -3.83
CA HIS A 212 2.47 -10.11 -2.55
C HIS A 212 3.49 -10.08 -1.41
N PHE A 213 3.08 -9.45 -0.31
CA PHE A 213 3.80 -9.51 0.94
C PHE A 213 3.52 -10.80 1.67
N ASP A 214 4.56 -11.37 2.28
CA ASP A 214 4.48 -12.59 3.07
C ASP A 214 3.89 -12.31 4.47
N ALA A 215 4.55 -11.43 5.22
CA ALA A 215 4.25 -11.09 6.60
C ALA A 215 4.66 -9.64 6.92
N VAL A 216 4.37 -8.70 6.03
CA VAL A 216 4.99 -7.37 6.15
C VAL A 216 4.29 -6.51 7.19
N SER A 217 4.93 -6.39 8.35
CA SER A 217 4.87 -5.14 9.08
C SER A 217 5.91 -4.20 8.49
N ILE A 218 5.55 -2.95 8.35
CA ILE A 218 6.56 -1.94 8.07
C ILE A 218 7.06 -1.49 9.44
N ASP A 219 8.35 -1.73 9.71
CA ASP A 219 9.01 -1.29 10.93
C ASP A 219 9.30 0.22 10.83
N PHE A 220 8.27 1.00 11.14
CA PHE A 220 8.33 2.46 11.09
C PHE A 220 9.28 3.05 12.15
N ASP A 221 9.57 2.31 13.24
CA ASP A 221 10.54 2.73 14.24
C ASP A 221 11.95 2.77 13.64
N ASN A 222 12.27 1.88 12.71
CA ASN A 222 13.53 1.88 11.97
C ASN A 222 13.67 2.99 10.92
N ILE A 223 12.59 3.66 10.52
CA ILE A 223 12.68 4.88 9.71
C ILE A 223 13.39 6.00 10.47
N ALA A 224 13.39 5.95 11.81
CA ALA A 224 14.22 6.83 12.66
C ALA A 224 15.72 6.71 12.34
N ASN A 225 16.15 5.49 11.98
CA ASN A 225 17.54 5.10 11.84
C ASN A 225 18.05 5.17 10.39
N VAL A 226 17.21 5.55 9.42
CA VAL A 226 17.65 5.76 8.03
C VAL A 226 18.63 6.94 8.00
N VAL A 227 19.92 6.62 7.99
CA VAL A 227 21.02 7.60 8.07
C VAL A 227 21.18 8.32 6.73
N ASN A 228 20.82 7.65 5.63
CA ASN A 228 20.96 8.18 4.27
C ASN A 228 19.67 7.97 3.46
N PRO A 229 18.86 9.03 3.23
CA PRO A 229 17.67 8.96 2.38
C PRO A 229 17.98 8.47 0.95
N SER A 230 19.22 8.65 0.49
CA SER A 230 19.69 8.30 -0.85
C SER A 230 20.06 6.84 -1.02
N ASN A 231 20.22 6.09 0.08
CA ASN A 231 20.39 4.64 0.08
C ASN A 231 19.33 3.94 0.94
N PRO A 232 18.09 3.88 0.44
CA PRO A 232 16.93 3.33 1.15
C PRO A 232 16.95 1.81 1.35
N ALA A 233 18.04 1.11 1.01
CA ALA A 233 18.24 -0.31 1.36
C ALA A 233 18.16 -0.57 2.88
N GLU A 234 18.26 0.47 3.71
CA GLU A 234 18.11 0.40 5.16
C GLU A 234 16.64 0.52 5.65
N ILE A 235 15.67 0.79 4.76
CA ILE A 235 14.24 0.73 5.12
C ILE A 235 13.83 -0.74 5.12
N SER A 236 14.00 -1.40 6.26
CA SER A 236 13.57 -2.80 6.43
C SER A 236 12.05 -2.87 6.50
N PHE A 237 11.45 -3.56 5.52
CA PHE A 237 10.16 -4.20 5.73
C PHE A 237 10.43 -5.39 6.65
N LYS A 238 10.37 -5.17 7.96
CA LYS A 238 10.60 -6.26 8.90
C LYS A 238 9.35 -7.13 8.93
N GLU A 239 9.53 -8.38 8.56
CA GLU A 239 8.48 -9.38 8.75
C GLU A 239 8.21 -9.47 10.26
N GLU A 240 7.03 -8.99 10.69
CA GLU A 240 6.54 -9.34 12.02
C GLU A 240 5.97 -10.75 11.88
N PRO A 241 6.19 -11.63 12.86
CA PRO A 241 5.59 -12.96 12.83
C PRO A 241 4.08 -12.83 12.62
N ILE A 242 3.54 -13.62 11.72
CA ILE A 242 2.09 -13.66 11.51
C ILE A 242 1.49 -14.40 12.70
N VAL A 243 0.87 -13.67 13.61
CA VAL A 243 0.27 -14.25 14.81
C VAL A 243 -1.22 -14.56 14.55
N LYS A 244 -1.64 -15.78 14.84
CA LYS A 244 -3.03 -16.22 14.76
C LYS A 244 -3.58 -16.43 16.15
N GLU A 245 -4.56 -15.62 16.52
CA GLU A 245 -5.32 -15.79 17.75
C GLU A 245 -6.36 -16.90 17.59
N TYR A 246 -6.55 -17.67 18.66
CA TYR A 246 -7.59 -18.68 18.77
C TYR A 246 -8.10 -18.78 20.20
N ASP A 247 -9.24 -19.44 20.36
CA ASP A 247 -9.82 -19.75 21.67
C ASP A 247 -9.67 -21.26 21.91
N PRO A 248 -8.80 -21.70 22.85
CA PRO A 248 -8.52 -23.11 23.06
C PRO A 248 -9.77 -23.90 23.45
N ASP A 249 -10.75 -23.28 24.10
CA ASP A 249 -12.02 -23.91 24.49
C ASP A 249 -12.94 -24.16 23.28
N LYS A 250 -12.63 -23.55 22.13
CA LYS A 250 -13.40 -23.65 20.89
C LYS A 250 -12.76 -24.52 19.80
N ILE A 251 -11.56 -25.05 20.02
CA ILE A 251 -10.89 -25.89 19.03
C ILE A 251 -11.53 -27.28 18.97
N ASN A 252 -11.75 -27.76 17.73
CA ASN A 252 -12.08 -29.12 17.37
C ASN A 252 -11.54 -29.47 15.97
N LYS A 253 -11.81 -30.69 15.50
CA LYS A 253 -11.34 -31.20 14.21
C LYS A 253 -11.81 -30.41 12.98
N ASP A 254 -12.88 -29.61 13.10
CA ASP A 254 -13.50 -28.89 11.99
C ASP A 254 -13.02 -27.42 11.90
N ASN A 255 -12.32 -26.92 12.92
CA ASN A 255 -11.93 -25.50 13.00
C ASN A 255 -10.49 -25.25 13.43
N ALA A 256 -9.65 -26.29 13.48
CA ALA A 256 -8.19 -26.20 13.60
C ALA A 256 -7.51 -25.77 12.28
N GLU A 257 -8.22 -25.02 11.44
CA GLU A 257 -7.76 -24.50 10.15
C GLU A 257 -7.75 -22.97 10.18
N PHE A 258 -6.66 -22.38 9.69
CA PHE A 258 -6.43 -20.94 9.74
C PHE A 258 -6.05 -20.40 8.37
N THR A 259 -6.50 -19.18 8.07
CA THR A 259 -6.16 -18.52 6.80
C THR A 259 -5.26 -17.32 7.03
N VAL A 260 -4.14 -17.27 6.33
CA VAL A 260 -3.30 -16.09 6.13
C VAL A 260 -3.68 -15.44 4.80
N LYS A 261 -4.02 -14.15 4.85
CA LYS A 261 -4.35 -13.36 3.66
C LYS A 261 -3.16 -12.45 3.32
N LEU A 262 -2.54 -12.72 2.18
CA LEU A 262 -1.36 -12.02 1.70
C LEU A 262 -1.78 -10.79 0.89
N GLU A 263 -1.20 -9.63 1.21
CA GLU A 263 -1.57 -8.37 0.55
C GLU A 263 -0.73 -8.13 -0.70
N LYS A 264 -1.36 -7.64 -1.77
CA LYS A 264 -0.66 -7.24 -2.98
C LYS A 264 0.21 -6.03 -2.70
N ALA A 265 1.50 -6.13 -3.03
CA ALA A 265 2.41 -5.00 -2.94
C ALA A 265 2.22 -4.06 -4.12
N GLU A 266 2.40 -2.76 -3.89
CA GLU A 266 2.54 -1.81 -4.98
C GLU A 266 3.80 -2.16 -5.79
N PRO A 267 3.72 -2.14 -7.12
CA PRO A 267 4.84 -2.53 -7.94
C PRO A 267 5.97 -1.50 -7.89
N THR A 268 7.16 -1.98 -8.21
CA THR A 268 8.34 -1.14 -8.42
C THR A 268 8.28 -0.52 -9.82
N ILE A 269 8.61 0.76 -9.95
CA ILE A 269 8.64 1.45 -11.24
C ILE A 269 10.04 2.00 -11.50
N PHE A 270 10.62 1.67 -12.65
CA PHE A 270 11.87 2.24 -13.16
C PHE A 270 11.59 3.06 -14.42
N ASN A 271 12.07 4.30 -14.44
CA ASN A 271 11.97 5.18 -15.59
C ASN A 271 13.37 5.58 -16.05
N LEU A 272 13.56 5.60 -17.36
CA LEU A 272 14.69 6.20 -18.03
C LEU A 272 14.18 7.33 -18.93
N ASN A 273 14.63 8.56 -18.66
CA ASN A 273 14.39 9.72 -19.48
C ASN A 273 15.71 10.19 -20.06
N VAL A 274 15.81 10.24 -21.38
CA VAL A 274 16.99 10.76 -22.08
C VAL A 274 16.62 12.08 -22.72
N TYR A 275 17.41 13.10 -22.45
CA TYR A 275 17.25 14.44 -22.97
C TYR A 275 18.39 14.77 -23.93
N LEU A 276 18.07 15.46 -25.02
CA LEU A 276 19.02 16.11 -25.92
C LEU A 276 18.63 17.58 -26.01
N ASP A 277 19.58 18.47 -25.69
CA ASP A 277 19.38 19.92 -25.76
C ASP A 277 18.17 20.41 -24.94
N GLY A 278 17.96 19.79 -23.78
CA GLY A 278 16.85 20.08 -22.86
C GLY A 278 15.49 19.52 -23.28
N LYS A 279 15.40 18.82 -24.42
CA LYS A 279 14.17 18.18 -24.90
C LYS A 279 14.25 16.67 -24.72
N ILE A 280 13.10 16.04 -24.49
CA ILE A 280 13.02 14.58 -24.39
C ILE A 280 13.41 13.97 -25.74
N PHE A 281 14.50 13.21 -25.75
CA PHE A 281 14.97 12.42 -26.88
C PHE A 281 14.35 11.03 -26.87
N SER A 282 14.35 10.36 -25.72
CA SER A 282 13.71 9.05 -25.55
C SER A 282 13.22 8.85 -24.11
N LYS A 283 12.26 7.94 -23.96
CA LYS A 283 11.73 7.52 -22.66
C LYS A 283 11.49 6.01 -22.64
N GLN A 284 11.79 5.40 -21.52
CA GLN A 284 11.45 4.02 -21.23
C GLN A 284 10.93 3.91 -19.80
N SER A 285 9.92 3.07 -19.60
CA SER A 285 9.34 2.82 -18.28
C SER A 285 9.11 1.33 -18.12
N LEU A 286 9.36 0.83 -16.91
CA LEU A 286 9.30 -0.57 -16.56
C LEU A 286 8.64 -0.70 -15.20
N THR A 287 7.69 -1.63 -15.10
CA THR A 287 6.97 -1.93 -13.87
C THR A 287 7.22 -3.39 -13.51
N ALA A 288 7.54 -3.66 -12.26
CA ALA A 288 7.87 -5.01 -11.79
C ALA A 288 7.33 -5.26 -10.39
N ASP A 289 6.73 -6.42 -10.21
CA ASP A 289 6.24 -6.89 -8.92
C ASP A 289 7.41 -7.41 -8.06
N ILE A 290 7.27 -7.34 -6.73
CA ILE A 290 8.24 -7.97 -5.82
C ILE A 290 8.20 -9.50 -5.95
N TYR A 291 9.30 -10.16 -5.58
CA TYR A 291 9.52 -11.60 -5.78
C TYR A 291 9.39 -12.04 -7.25
N THR A 292 9.75 -11.15 -8.18
CA THR A 292 9.83 -11.47 -9.61
C THR A 292 11.22 -11.16 -10.17
N LYS A 293 11.55 -11.84 -11.27
CA LYS A 293 12.79 -11.60 -12.01
C LYS A 293 12.52 -10.70 -13.20
N LEU A 294 13.29 -9.62 -13.28
CA LEU A 294 13.16 -8.63 -14.32
C LEU A 294 13.89 -9.07 -15.60
N SER A 295 13.20 -9.02 -16.73
CA SER A 295 13.80 -9.30 -18.04
C SER A 295 14.81 -8.21 -18.42
N LYS A 296 15.84 -8.58 -19.20
CA LYS A 296 16.73 -7.58 -19.80
C LYS A 296 15.94 -6.64 -20.71
N GLN A 297 16.20 -5.36 -20.57
CA GLN A 297 15.59 -4.30 -21.34
C GLN A 297 16.30 -4.17 -22.70
N THR A 298 15.53 -3.94 -23.76
CA THR A 298 16.04 -3.76 -25.13
C THR A 298 15.40 -2.53 -25.77
N GLY A 299 16.02 -2.00 -26.83
CA GLY A 299 15.46 -0.87 -27.57
C GLY A 299 15.67 0.50 -26.90
N GLU A 300 16.59 0.60 -25.95
CA GLU A 300 17.09 1.88 -25.44
C GLU A 300 17.64 2.72 -26.59
N LYS A 301 17.35 4.03 -26.58
CA LYS A 301 17.85 4.98 -27.58
C LYS A 301 18.59 6.11 -26.90
N LEU A 302 19.87 6.23 -27.21
CA LEU A 302 20.74 7.31 -26.77
C LEU A 302 21.12 8.21 -27.96
N PRO A 303 21.37 9.52 -27.74
CA PRO A 303 21.92 10.42 -28.75
C PRO A 303 23.25 9.91 -29.30
N ASP A 304 23.54 10.25 -30.56
CA ASP A 304 24.78 9.85 -31.23
C ASP A 304 25.99 10.51 -30.54
N PRO A 305 26.94 9.72 -29.99
CA PRO A 305 28.08 10.25 -29.24
C PRO A 305 29.04 11.07 -30.11
N SER A 306 28.96 10.97 -31.44
CA SER A 306 29.75 11.82 -32.36
C SER A 306 29.22 13.25 -32.49
N THR A 307 27.99 13.50 -32.04
CA THR A 307 27.31 14.81 -32.20
C THR A 307 26.78 15.41 -30.90
N ALA A 308 26.78 14.64 -29.81
CA ALA A 308 26.32 15.07 -28.51
C ALA A 308 27.13 14.43 -27.38
N LYS A 309 27.37 15.20 -26.32
CA LYS A 309 28.13 14.76 -25.15
C LYS A 309 27.24 14.68 -23.92
N LEU A 310 27.53 13.72 -23.06
CA LEU A 310 26.85 13.57 -21.78
C LEU A 310 27.16 14.75 -20.86
N ASN A 311 26.13 15.40 -20.33
CA ASN A 311 26.27 16.39 -19.28
C ASN A 311 26.20 15.69 -17.92
N ASN A 312 27.38 15.42 -17.34
CA ASN A 312 27.51 14.73 -16.07
C ASN A 312 26.91 15.50 -14.87
N ASN A 313 26.86 16.84 -14.96
CA ASN A 313 26.36 17.67 -13.86
C ASN A 313 24.82 17.70 -13.80
N LYS A 314 24.16 17.63 -14.96
CA LYS A 314 22.69 17.61 -15.05
C LYS A 314 22.10 16.21 -14.93
N THR A 315 22.85 15.19 -15.31
CA THR A 315 22.42 13.80 -15.20
C THR A 315 22.27 13.40 -13.73
N HIS A 316 21.11 12.85 -13.41
CA HIS A 316 20.72 12.52 -12.03
C HIS A 316 19.74 11.35 -11.99
N THR A 317 19.52 10.86 -10.78
CA THR A 317 18.44 9.93 -10.51
C THR A 317 17.63 10.37 -9.30
N ASP A 318 16.33 10.15 -9.40
CA ASP A 318 15.34 10.45 -8.37
C ASP A 318 14.72 9.16 -7.86
N VAL A 319 14.60 9.04 -6.55
CA VAL A 319 13.94 7.93 -5.86
C VAL A 319 12.83 8.47 -5.00
N ASN A 320 11.64 7.88 -5.10
CA ASN A 320 10.58 8.07 -4.13
C ASN A 320 9.89 6.73 -3.84
N TYR A 321 9.11 6.73 -2.77
CA TYR A 321 8.46 5.54 -2.23
C TYR A 321 6.98 5.82 -2.00
N SER A 322 6.09 5.04 -2.63
CA SER A 322 4.65 5.16 -2.44
C SER A 322 4.20 4.87 -1.01
N TYR A 323 4.85 3.91 -0.34
CA TYR A 323 4.59 3.59 1.07
C TYR A 323 5.20 4.60 2.05
N PHE A 324 6.16 5.39 1.58
CA PHE A 324 6.86 6.40 2.37
C PHE A 324 6.94 7.77 1.66
N PRO A 325 5.80 8.34 1.20
CA PRO A 325 5.81 9.56 0.38
C PRO A 325 6.35 10.78 1.15
N GLN A 326 6.41 10.67 2.47
CA GLN A 326 6.97 11.68 3.36
C GLN A 326 8.49 11.79 3.30
N LEU A 327 9.19 10.72 2.89
CA LEU A 327 10.63 10.75 2.64
C LEU A 327 10.99 11.64 1.43
N GLY A 328 9.97 12.12 0.70
CA GLY A 328 10.12 12.99 -0.44
C GLY A 328 10.82 12.30 -1.61
N VAL A 329 11.44 13.11 -2.46
CA VAL A 329 12.28 12.63 -3.55
C VAL A 329 13.73 12.77 -3.11
N THR A 330 14.45 11.65 -3.15
CA THR A 330 15.90 11.71 -2.98
C THR A 330 16.57 11.72 -4.35
N THR A 331 17.43 12.72 -4.56
CA THR A 331 18.15 12.94 -5.81
C THR A 331 19.64 12.68 -5.64
N MET A 332 20.23 11.89 -6.54
CA MET A 332 21.68 11.70 -6.66
C MET A 332 22.13 12.15 -8.04
N SER A 333 23.15 13.01 -8.13
CA SER A 333 23.62 13.62 -9.38
C SER A 333 25.15 13.71 -9.42
N GLY A 334 25.69 14.20 -10.55
CA GLY A 334 27.11 14.54 -10.66
C GLY A 334 28.04 13.32 -10.58
N LYS A 335 29.32 13.56 -10.27
CA LYS A 335 30.36 12.52 -10.28
C LYS A 335 30.04 11.30 -9.40
N ALA A 336 29.38 11.49 -8.26
CA ALA A 336 29.01 10.40 -7.37
C ALA A 336 27.99 9.44 -8.01
N PHE A 337 26.96 9.98 -8.68
CA PHE A 337 26.03 9.18 -9.49
C PHE A 337 26.78 8.42 -10.59
N HIS A 338 27.70 9.11 -11.27
CA HIS A 338 28.41 8.55 -12.40
C HIS A 338 29.32 7.38 -11.98
N GLN A 339 30.16 7.56 -10.95
CA GLN A 339 30.99 6.46 -10.44
C GLN A 339 30.15 5.26 -10.00
N THR A 340 28.97 5.52 -9.46
CA THR A 340 28.08 4.48 -8.94
C THR A 340 27.45 3.61 -10.03
N ILE A 341 27.04 4.21 -11.14
CA ILE A 341 26.33 3.50 -12.23
C ILE A 341 27.25 3.11 -13.38
N PHE A 342 28.34 3.86 -13.63
CA PHE A 342 29.25 3.63 -14.75
C PHE A 342 30.53 2.85 -14.36
N ASP A 343 31.05 2.95 -13.13
CA ASP A 343 32.35 2.32 -12.78
C ASP A 343 32.20 0.89 -12.22
N VAL A 344 31.00 0.48 -11.78
CA VAL A 344 30.77 -0.86 -11.17
C VAL A 344 30.72 -1.93 -12.26
N GLY A 345 31.89 -2.36 -12.72
CA GLY A 345 32.06 -3.56 -13.56
C GLY A 345 33.03 -3.42 -14.74
N ASN A 346 33.45 -2.21 -15.12
CA ASN A 346 34.18 -1.98 -16.37
C ASN A 346 35.46 -1.15 -16.20
N ASN A 347 36.49 -1.71 -15.56
CA ASN A 347 37.90 -1.31 -15.73
C ASN A 347 38.19 0.19 -16.03
N TRP A 348 37.53 1.13 -15.34
CA TRP A 348 37.72 2.58 -15.51
C TRP A 348 37.41 3.13 -16.92
N ILE A 349 36.28 2.75 -17.53
CA ILE A 349 35.81 3.38 -18.78
C ILE A 349 34.92 4.59 -18.44
N ASP A 350 35.41 5.79 -18.73
CA ASP A 350 34.80 7.08 -18.37
C ASP A 350 33.47 7.41 -19.09
N GLU A 351 33.03 6.62 -20.10
CA GLU A 351 31.80 6.89 -20.85
C GLU A 351 31.04 5.60 -21.25
N PRO A 352 29.71 5.53 -21.06
CA PRO A 352 28.90 4.40 -21.48
C PRO A 352 28.89 4.29 -23.02
N THR A 353 29.51 3.25 -23.58
CA THR A 353 29.39 2.94 -25.02
C THR A 353 28.07 2.21 -25.31
N THR A 354 26.98 2.95 -25.11
CA THR A 354 25.77 3.11 -25.94
C THR A 354 24.75 2.00 -26.26
N GLU A 355 24.81 0.75 -25.79
CA GLU A 355 23.68 -0.21 -26.05
C GLU A 355 23.17 -1.08 -24.89
N ASP A 356 23.62 -0.86 -23.65
CA ASP A 356 23.17 -1.66 -22.50
C ASP A 356 23.10 -0.84 -21.20
N PHE A 357 23.07 0.49 -21.31
CA PHE A 357 23.15 1.37 -20.16
C PHE A 357 22.00 1.11 -19.17
N PHE A 358 20.77 0.98 -19.67
CA PHE A 358 19.64 0.82 -18.77
C PHE A 358 19.73 -0.49 -17.98
N ASN A 359 20.22 -1.57 -18.59
CA ASN A 359 20.44 -2.83 -17.87
C ASN A 359 21.59 -2.72 -16.86
N GLN A 360 22.67 -2.02 -17.18
CA GLN A 360 23.77 -1.77 -16.23
C GLN A 360 23.30 -0.96 -15.02
N ALA A 361 22.51 0.10 -15.26
CA ALA A 361 21.91 0.90 -14.21
C ALA A 361 20.95 0.08 -13.35
N LEU A 362 20.10 -0.75 -13.96
CA LEU A 362 19.21 -1.65 -13.22
C LEU A 362 19.98 -2.68 -12.41
N HIS A 363 21.08 -3.26 -12.93
CA HIS A 363 21.89 -4.25 -12.24
C HIS A 363 22.56 -3.70 -10.98
N TYR A 364 22.96 -2.42 -11.00
CA TYR A 364 23.48 -1.74 -9.80
C TYR A 364 22.43 -1.70 -8.68
N TYR A 365 21.19 -1.35 -9.03
CA TYR A 365 20.11 -1.25 -8.04
C TYR A 365 19.57 -2.62 -7.63
N ILE A 366 19.50 -3.57 -8.56
CA ILE A 366 18.84 -4.85 -8.41
C ILE A 366 19.82 -5.94 -8.79
N ARG A 367 20.48 -6.52 -7.78
CA ARG A 367 21.41 -7.64 -7.99
C ARG A 367 20.66 -8.79 -8.65
N ASP A 368 21.26 -9.39 -9.68
CA ASP A 368 20.70 -10.52 -10.43
C ASP A 368 19.32 -10.27 -11.07
N MET A 369 18.87 -9.01 -11.15
CA MET A 369 17.56 -8.59 -11.65
C MET A 369 16.36 -9.13 -10.82
N ASP A 370 16.58 -9.55 -9.58
CA ASP A 370 15.53 -10.05 -8.70
C ASP A 370 14.93 -8.94 -7.82
N ILE A 371 13.63 -8.68 -7.97
CA ILE A 371 12.96 -7.61 -7.24
C ILE A 371 12.63 -8.07 -5.84
N HIS A 372 13.40 -7.64 -4.85
CA HIS A 372 13.14 -7.95 -3.44
C HIS A 372 11.99 -7.12 -2.85
N HIS A 373 11.41 -7.55 -1.73
CA HIS A 373 10.32 -6.81 -1.06
C HIS A 373 10.70 -5.36 -0.68
N LEU A 374 12.00 -5.07 -0.52
CA LEU A 374 12.52 -3.73 -0.22
C LEU A 374 12.23 -2.70 -1.34
N PHE A 375 11.89 -3.20 -2.54
CA PHE A 375 11.54 -2.37 -3.69
C PHE A 375 10.03 -2.10 -3.81
N ALA A 376 9.20 -2.69 -2.95
CA ALA A 376 7.76 -2.47 -2.99
C ALA A 376 7.41 -0.98 -2.98
N GLY A 377 6.61 -0.54 -3.95
CA GLY A 377 6.20 0.85 -4.14
C GLY A 377 7.35 1.83 -4.41
N ARG A 378 8.57 1.37 -4.73
CA ARG A 378 9.68 2.25 -5.12
C ARG A 378 9.48 2.74 -6.54
N LYS A 379 9.63 4.05 -6.75
CA LYS A 379 9.71 4.67 -8.07
C LYS A 379 11.08 5.31 -8.26
N GLN A 380 11.85 4.73 -9.17
CA GLN A 380 13.15 5.21 -9.61
C GLN A 380 13.00 5.92 -10.95
N THR A 381 13.59 7.11 -11.09
CA THR A 381 13.70 7.81 -12.37
C THR A 381 15.15 8.16 -12.62
N ILE A 382 15.70 7.73 -13.74
CA ILE A 382 17.03 8.09 -14.22
C ILE A 382 16.84 9.11 -15.33
N SER A 383 17.42 10.29 -15.17
CA SER A 383 17.35 11.39 -16.12
C SER A 383 18.74 11.69 -16.66
N ILE A 384 18.97 11.39 -17.94
CA ILE A 384 20.26 11.57 -18.63
C ILE A 384 20.16 12.75 -19.58
N TYR A 385 21.14 13.63 -19.53
CA TYR A 385 21.17 14.84 -20.36
C TYR A 385 22.36 14.80 -21.30
N TYR A 386 22.09 14.94 -22.59
CA TYR A 386 23.08 15.17 -23.63
C TYR A 386 22.96 16.58 -24.17
N GLU A 387 24.10 17.15 -24.56
CA GLU A 387 24.21 18.47 -25.19
C GLU A 387 24.94 18.30 -26.51
N SER A 388 24.31 18.77 -27.59
CA SER A 388 24.94 18.79 -28.92
C SER A 388 26.12 19.74 -28.96
N ASP A 389 27.06 19.49 -29.87
CA ASP A 389 28.20 20.39 -30.05
C ASP A 389 27.74 21.83 -30.35
N GLY A 390 28.16 22.78 -29.51
CA GLY A 390 27.76 24.19 -29.61
C GLY A 390 26.40 24.52 -28.98
N TYR A 391 25.73 23.57 -28.32
CA TYR A 391 24.54 23.86 -27.53
C TYR A 391 24.89 24.74 -26.32
N SER A 392 24.12 25.81 -26.13
CA SER A 392 24.13 26.63 -24.92
C SER A 392 22.70 26.72 -24.39
N GLU A 393 22.50 26.24 -23.16
CA GLU A 393 21.20 26.31 -22.48
C GLU A 393 20.75 27.76 -22.25
N GLU A 394 21.69 28.67 -22.01
CA GLU A 394 21.41 30.10 -21.88
C GLU A 394 20.89 30.67 -23.21
N GLU A 395 21.51 30.29 -24.34
CA GLU A 395 21.04 30.70 -25.66
C GLU A 395 19.70 30.07 -26.02
N ALA A 396 19.50 28.78 -25.73
CA ALA A 396 18.24 28.08 -25.97
C ALA A 396 17.08 28.69 -25.15
N ASN A 397 17.31 29.03 -23.88
CA ASN A 397 16.29 29.65 -23.02
C ASN A 397 16.03 31.13 -23.36
N SER A 398 17.01 31.79 -23.99
CA SER A 398 16.88 33.15 -24.51
C SER A 398 16.20 33.22 -25.87
N THR A 399 16.03 32.11 -26.59
CA THR A 399 15.43 32.08 -27.94
C THR A 399 14.00 31.58 -27.92
N VAL A 400 13.18 32.10 -28.84
CA VAL A 400 11.77 31.76 -29.01
C VAL A 400 11.55 31.41 -30.47
N THR A 401 10.85 30.31 -30.72
CA THR A 401 10.34 29.95 -32.05
C THR A 401 8.82 30.01 -32.03
N SER A 402 8.22 30.89 -32.83
CA SER A 402 6.77 31.05 -32.93
C SER A 402 6.37 31.42 -34.35
N ASN A 403 5.11 31.14 -34.71
CA ASN A 403 4.53 31.69 -35.92
C ASN A 403 4.33 33.20 -35.76
N VAL A 404 4.55 33.95 -36.85
CA VAL A 404 4.32 35.39 -36.91
C VAL A 404 3.13 35.67 -37.81
N HIS A 405 2.15 36.40 -37.28
CA HIS A 405 0.97 36.80 -38.02
C HIS A 405 1.10 38.25 -38.51
N ILE A 406 0.98 38.45 -39.81
CA ILE A 406 1.13 39.73 -40.49
C ILE A 406 -0.22 40.13 -41.09
N ASN A 407 -0.75 41.27 -40.67
CA ASN A 407 -2.01 41.78 -41.21
C ASN A 407 -1.80 42.33 -42.64
N SER A 408 -2.62 41.91 -43.60
CA SER A 408 -2.59 42.42 -44.97
C SER A 408 -3.97 42.75 -45.54
N ASN A 409 -4.00 43.45 -46.68
CA ASN A 409 -5.23 43.71 -47.44
C ASN A 409 -5.85 42.46 -48.09
N LEU A 410 -5.14 41.32 -48.12
CA LEU A 410 -5.65 40.02 -48.58
C LEU A 410 -6.01 39.09 -47.40
N GLY A 411 -6.00 39.60 -46.17
CA GLY A 411 -6.22 38.82 -44.95
C GLY A 411 -4.91 38.47 -44.23
N LEU A 412 -5.04 37.78 -43.10
CA LEU A 412 -3.92 37.45 -42.21
C LEU A 412 -2.92 36.52 -42.90
N GLN A 413 -1.68 36.95 -43.03
CA GLN A 413 -0.57 36.12 -43.53
C GLN A 413 0.19 35.52 -42.36
N THR A 414 0.66 34.28 -42.48
CA THR A 414 1.39 33.60 -41.40
C THR A 414 2.74 33.12 -41.89
N VAL A 415 3.80 33.50 -41.17
CA VAL A 415 5.16 32.99 -41.37
C VAL A 415 5.42 31.97 -40.27
N LEU A 416 5.74 30.74 -40.66
CA LEU A 416 5.88 29.62 -39.72
C LEU A 416 7.30 29.56 -39.14
N ASN A 417 7.39 29.13 -37.87
CA ASN A 417 8.65 28.78 -37.20
C ASN A 417 9.72 29.88 -37.21
N VAL A 418 9.32 31.15 -37.08
CA VAL A 418 10.26 32.26 -36.97
C VAL A 418 10.98 32.16 -35.63
N THR A 419 12.30 32.34 -35.62
CA THR A 419 13.13 32.23 -34.40
C THR A 419 13.86 33.54 -34.12
N GLY A 420 13.90 33.95 -32.85
CA GLY A 420 14.67 35.11 -32.40
C GLY A 420 14.92 35.11 -30.89
N LYS A 421 15.79 36.00 -30.39
CA LYS A 421 16.07 36.14 -28.96
C LYS A 421 15.02 37.02 -28.28
N LYS A 422 14.63 36.67 -27.05
CA LYS A 422 13.67 37.40 -26.22
C LYS A 422 14.15 38.85 -26.02
N GLY A 423 13.21 39.78 -26.16
CA GLY A 423 13.48 41.21 -26.06
C GLY A 423 14.04 41.85 -27.35
N GLU A 424 14.48 41.06 -28.34
CA GLU A 424 14.97 41.59 -29.61
C GLU A 424 13.84 41.88 -30.61
N THR A 425 14.18 42.69 -31.61
CA THR A 425 13.37 42.91 -32.81
C THR A 425 14.07 42.30 -34.01
N ILE A 426 13.38 41.43 -34.72
CA ILE A 426 13.90 40.68 -35.87
C ILE A 426 13.19 41.09 -37.16
N LEU A 427 13.84 40.86 -38.30
CA LEU A 427 13.23 41.02 -39.62
C LEU A 427 12.61 39.69 -40.06
N VAL A 428 11.35 39.73 -40.47
CA VAL A 428 10.60 38.56 -40.93
C VAL A 428 10.22 38.79 -42.38
N ASP A 429 10.55 37.83 -43.24
CA ASP A 429 10.20 37.89 -44.66
C ASP A 429 8.68 37.87 -44.85
N VAL A 430 8.20 38.78 -45.70
CA VAL A 430 6.79 38.86 -46.07
C VAL A 430 6.48 37.72 -47.05
N PRO A 431 5.46 36.88 -46.78
CA PRO A 431 5.07 35.80 -47.68
C PRO A 431 4.84 36.29 -49.11
N GLN A 432 5.44 35.61 -50.08
CA GLN A 432 5.20 35.87 -51.49
C GLN A 432 3.90 35.20 -51.91
N ILE A 433 3.00 35.95 -52.56
CA ILE A 433 1.71 35.45 -53.04
C ILE A 433 1.75 35.50 -54.56
N GLU A 434 1.53 34.36 -55.21
CA GLU A 434 1.51 34.27 -56.66
C GLU A 434 0.50 35.25 -57.28
N GLY A 435 0.94 36.02 -58.29
CA GLY A 435 0.14 37.06 -58.93
C GLY A 435 0.06 38.40 -58.18
N TYR A 436 0.78 38.57 -57.06
CA TYR A 436 0.82 39.82 -56.30
C TYR A 436 2.25 40.24 -55.93
N GLU A 437 2.51 41.55 -55.98
CA GLU A 437 3.72 42.18 -55.46
C GLU A 437 3.41 42.85 -54.12
N SER A 438 4.20 42.57 -53.08
CA SER A 438 4.07 43.20 -51.77
C SER A 438 4.80 44.55 -51.72
N ASP A 439 4.23 45.53 -51.01
CA ASP A 439 4.87 46.83 -50.78
C ASP A 439 6.11 46.75 -49.88
N LYS A 440 6.28 45.65 -49.15
CA LYS A 440 7.43 45.35 -48.28
C LYS A 440 7.95 43.95 -48.53
N LYS A 441 9.28 43.81 -48.52
CA LYS A 441 9.96 42.51 -48.54
C LYS A 441 10.04 41.87 -47.15
N THR A 442 10.17 42.69 -46.11
CA THR A 442 10.25 42.25 -44.71
C THR A 442 9.40 43.13 -43.81
N VAL A 443 9.01 42.61 -42.65
CA VAL A 443 8.42 43.37 -41.53
C VAL A 443 9.27 43.23 -40.28
N THR A 444 9.28 44.24 -39.44
CA THR A 444 9.88 44.13 -38.10
C THR A 444 8.92 43.40 -37.16
N ALA A 445 9.43 42.40 -36.43
CA ALA A 445 8.67 41.64 -35.43
C ALA A 445 9.41 41.63 -34.10
N LYS A 446 8.66 41.85 -33.00
CA LYS A 446 9.20 41.82 -31.65
C LYS A 446 9.05 40.41 -31.06
N VAL A 447 10.12 39.91 -30.48
CA VAL A 447 10.14 38.66 -29.72
C VAL A 447 9.81 38.99 -28.25
N ASN A 448 8.67 38.51 -27.77
CA ASN A 448 8.16 38.83 -26.44
C ASN A 448 8.64 37.81 -25.39
N GLU A 449 8.71 38.26 -24.13
CA GLU A 449 9.08 37.41 -22.98
C GLU A 449 8.09 36.25 -22.75
N ASP A 450 6.84 36.41 -23.17
CA ASP A 450 5.78 35.39 -23.08
C ASP A 450 5.90 34.26 -24.11
N GLY A 451 6.94 34.29 -24.96
CA GLY A 451 7.18 33.27 -25.98
C GLY A 451 6.45 33.51 -27.31
N THR A 452 5.81 34.67 -27.49
CA THR A 452 5.19 35.05 -28.77
C THR A 452 6.13 35.91 -29.63
N ILE A 453 5.95 35.88 -30.95
CA ILE A 453 6.60 36.81 -31.87
C ILE A 453 5.51 37.58 -32.62
N THR A 454 5.50 38.91 -32.45
CA THR A 454 4.39 39.76 -32.91
C THR A 454 4.88 40.92 -33.74
N THR A 455 4.09 41.32 -34.73
CA THR A 455 4.34 42.55 -35.50
C THR A 455 3.09 43.41 -35.52
N ASN A 456 3.29 44.72 -35.44
CA ASN A 456 2.23 45.72 -35.64
C ASN A 456 2.22 46.25 -37.09
N GLU A 457 3.17 45.83 -37.91
CA GLU A 457 3.25 46.25 -39.29
C GLU A 457 2.14 45.59 -40.14
N LYS A 458 1.68 46.35 -41.13
CA LYS A 458 0.76 45.88 -42.15
C LYS A 458 1.47 45.84 -43.50
N VAL A 459 1.09 44.86 -44.32
CA VAL A 459 1.58 44.67 -45.69
C VAL A 459 0.44 44.90 -46.68
N LYS A 460 0.74 45.52 -47.81
CA LYS A 460 -0.20 45.69 -48.92
C LYS A 460 0.29 44.95 -50.15
N TYR A 461 -0.50 43.99 -50.61
CA TYR A 461 -0.30 43.29 -51.87
C TYR A 461 -1.04 44.02 -53.00
N SER A 462 -0.34 44.26 -54.10
CA SER A 462 -0.90 44.80 -55.34
C SER A 462 -0.85 43.71 -56.40
N LEU A 463 -1.94 43.52 -57.15
CA LEU A 463 -1.93 42.58 -58.28
C LEU A 463 -0.81 42.97 -59.25
N ILE A 464 -0.02 41.98 -59.62
CA ILE A 464 0.88 42.09 -60.77
C ILE A 464 -0.03 42.15 -61.98
N LYS A 465 -0.07 43.33 -62.63
CA LYS A 465 -0.87 43.50 -63.85
C LYS A 465 -0.09 42.89 -64.99
N ASP A 466 -0.50 41.69 -65.38
CA ASP A 466 -0.27 41.23 -66.73
C ASP A 466 -1.11 42.11 -67.65
N ASP A 467 -0.47 42.75 -68.62
CA ASP A 467 -1.20 43.29 -69.76
C ASP A 467 -1.93 42.11 -70.43
N GLU A 468 -3.25 42.27 -70.52
CA GLU A 468 -4.24 41.42 -71.19
C GLU A 468 -4.75 40.14 -70.48
N GLY A 469 -6.02 40.21 -70.06
CA GLY A 469 -6.99 39.19 -70.47
C GLY A 469 -7.60 38.27 -69.41
N ALA A 470 -8.79 38.66 -68.94
CA ALA A 470 -9.94 37.81 -68.57
C ALA A 470 -9.91 36.93 -67.28
N GLY A 471 -10.94 37.14 -66.45
CA GLY A 471 -11.58 36.05 -65.69
C GLY A 471 -11.48 36.08 -64.16
N SER A 472 -12.14 37.05 -63.51
CA SER A 472 -12.38 36.97 -62.05
C SER A 472 -13.40 35.89 -61.70
N THR A 473 -12.99 34.88 -60.93
CA THR A 473 -13.91 34.12 -60.04
C THR A 473 -13.37 34.16 -58.62
N LYS A 474 -14.18 34.73 -57.72
CA LYS A 474 -13.93 34.84 -56.28
C LYS A 474 -14.48 33.59 -55.57
N PRO A 475 -13.72 32.89 -54.70
CA PRO A 475 -14.28 31.86 -53.82
C PRO A 475 -14.85 32.46 -52.50
N PRO A 476 -15.75 31.73 -51.81
CA PRO A 476 -16.63 32.29 -50.79
C PRO A 476 -16.04 32.30 -49.37
N ILE A 477 -16.42 33.32 -48.61
CA ILE A 477 -16.20 33.46 -47.17
C ILE A 477 -17.38 32.81 -46.45
N THR A 478 -17.15 31.82 -45.60
CA THR A 478 -18.15 31.28 -44.66
C THR A 478 -17.97 31.91 -43.28
N ASN A 479 -19.06 32.42 -42.73
CA ASN A 479 -19.15 32.94 -41.36
C ASN A 479 -19.97 31.93 -40.52
N PRO A 480 -19.54 31.53 -39.31
CA PRO A 480 -20.36 30.69 -38.45
C PRO A 480 -21.37 31.52 -37.63
N GLU A 481 -22.62 31.07 -37.57
CA GLU A 481 -23.65 31.59 -36.67
C GLU A 481 -23.41 31.11 -35.22
N PRO A 482 -23.67 31.94 -34.19
CA PRO A 482 -23.96 31.50 -32.84
C PRO A 482 -25.47 31.52 -32.57
N SER A 483 -26.01 30.45 -31.98
CA SER A 483 -27.31 30.51 -31.31
C SER A 483 -27.22 29.88 -29.91
N PRO A 484 -27.68 30.56 -28.85
CA PRO A 484 -27.62 30.08 -27.48
C PRO A 484 -28.83 29.20 -27.15
N ASN A 485 -28.62 28.12 -26.41
CA ASN A 485 -29.68 27.27 -25.86
C ASN A 485 -29.77 27.46 -24.33
N PRO A 486 -30.89 27.95 -23.77
CA PRO A 486 -31.22 27.86 -22.34
C PRO A 486 -32.26 26.73 -22.15
N THR A 487 -32.07 25.69 -21.34
CA THR A 487 -32.32 25.63 -19.88
C THR A 487 -32.33 24.14 -19.46
N PRO A 488 -31.89 23.80 -18.24
CA PRO A 488 -32.37 22.62 -17.53
C PRO A 488 -33.37 23.01 -16.44
N ASP A 489 -34.55 22.38 -16.43
CA ASP A 489 -35.53 22.46 -15.35
C ASP A 489 -35.15 21.48 -14.22
N PRO A 490 -35.16 21.89 -12.93
CA PRO A 490 -34.80 21.01 -11.83
C PRO A 490 -36.00 20.16 -11.38
N SER A 491 -35.84 18.84 -11.40
CA SER A 491 -36.83 17.92 -10.84
C SER A 491 -36.76 17.88 -9.30
N PRO A 492 -37.89 17.80 -8.56
CA PRO A 492 -37.93 17.95 -7.11
C PRO A 492 -37.36 16.77 -6.32
N ALA A 493 -36.76 17.08 -5.18
CA ALA A 493 -36.16 16.14 -4.24
C ALA A 493 -37.20 15.20 -3.58
N PRO A 494 -36.89 13.89 -3.44
CA PRO A 494 -37.67 12.97 -2.61
C PRO A 494 -37.43 13.21 -1.10
N ASN A 495 -38.51 13.08 -0.33
CA ASN A 495 -38.61 13.27 1.12
C ASN A 495 -37.66 12.36 1.94
N PRO A 496 -36.98 12.84 3.00
CA PRO A 496 -36.11 12.01 3.83
C PRO A 496 -36.93 11.08 4.74
N ASN A 497 -36.61 9.79 4.72
CA ASN A 497 -37.12 8.82 5.68
C ASN A 497 -36.46 9.07 7.07
N PRO A 498 -37.16 8.92 8.21
CA PRO A 498 -36.58 9.11 9.53
C PRO A 498 -35.43 8.14 9.81
N ALA A 499 -34.37 8.67 10.41
CA ALA A 499 -33.13 7.94 10.67
C ALA A 499 -33.34 6.74 11.61
N PRO A 500 -32.77 5.56 11.31
CA PRO A 500 -32.60 4.49 12.28
C PRO A 500 -31.70 4.94 13.43
N ASN A 501 -32.06 4.53 14.65
CA ASN A 501 -31.32 4.77 15.88
C ASN A 501 -29.85 4.33 15.75
N PRO A 502 -28.85 5.19 16.03
CA PRO A 502 -27.44 4.81 15.89
C PRO A 502 -27.07 3.73 16.90
N ASN A 503 -26.77 2.53 16.39
CA ASN A 503 -25.97 1.54 17.09
C ASN A 503 -24.64 2.21 17.49
N PRO A 504 -24.09 2.00 18.72
CA PRO A 504 -22.81 2.55 19.12
C PRO A 504 -21.76 2.39 18.02
N ALA A 505 -21.15 3.52 17.62
CA ALA A 505 -20.13 3.53 16.59
C ALA A 505 -19.02 2.52 16.94
N PRO A 506 -18.51 1.75 15.96
CA PRO A 506 -17.28 1.00 16.13
C PRO A 506 -16.21 1.92 16.71
N ASN A 507 -15.45 1.40 17.68
CA ASN A 507 -14.32 2.14 18.24
C ASN A 507 -13.40 2.58 17.08
N PRO A 508 -13.09 3.88 16.90
CA PRO A 508 -12.27 4.31 15.78
C PRO A 508 -10.91 3.62 15.86
N ASN A 509 -10.62 2.80 14.85
CA ASN A 509 -9.32 2.15 14.71
C ASN A 509 -8.38 3.13 13.99
N PRO A 510 -7.15 3.33 14.47
CA PRO A 510 -6.17 4.11 13.72
C PRO A 510 -5.89 3.56 12.32
N ASP A 511 -5.83 4.45 11.33
CA ASP A 511 -5.32 4.14 10.01
C ASP A 511 -3.79 4.29 10.02
N LYS A 512 -3.06 3.32 9.47
CA LYS A 512 -1.61 3.47 9.26
C LYS A 512 -1.39 4.54 8.19
N MET A 513 -0.69 5.61 8.55
CA MET A 513 -0.32 6.70 7.65
C MET A 513 0.96 7.31 8.18
N ASN A 514 1.98 7.33 7.34
CA ASN A 514 3.29 7.84 7.74
C ASN A 514 3.50 9.26 7.24
N GLY A 515 4.19 10.04 8.03
CA GLY A 515 4.49 11.40 7.65
C GLY A 515 5.44 12.10 8.59
N PHE A 516 5.76 13.33 8.22
CA PHE A 516 6.40 14.26 9.11
C PHE A 516 5.45 15.40 9.45
N VAL A 517 5.52 15.83 10.70
CA VAL A 517 4.83 17.02 11.18
C VAL A 517 5.82 17.95 11.85
N GLY A 518 5.75 19.23 11.50
CA GLY A 518 6.48 20.29 12.17
C GLY A 518 5.58 21.01 13.17
N THR A 519 6.10 21.29 14.36
CA THR A 519 5.40 22.16 15.31
C THR A 519 5.60 23.63 14.93
N MET A 520 4.58 24.44 15.19
CA MET A 520 4.59 25.87 14.88
C MET A 520 5.25 26.69 16.02
N LYS A 521 4.77 27.92 16.24
CA LYS A 521 5.25 28.87 17.26
C LYS A 521 4.92 28.50 18.71
N GLN A 522 4.04 27.52 18.94
CA GLN A 522 3.55 27.12 20.26
C GLN A 522 3.95 25.68 20.58
N TYR A 523 4.08 25.37 21.88
CA TYR A 523 4.19 23.99 22.32
C TYR A 523 2.92 23.22 21.94
N VAL A 524 3.08 21.96 21.55
CA VAL A 524 1.97 21.12 21.07
C VAL A 524 1.60 20.11 22.13
N LYS A 525 0.32 20.14 22.53
CA LYS A 525 -0.25 19.19 23.49
C LYS A 525 -0.32 17.80 22.89
N LEU A 526 -0.01 16.80 23.72
CA LEU A 526 -0.17 15.39 23.39
C LEU A 526 -1.47 14.83 23.95
N TYR A 527 -1.97 13.79 23.30
CA TYR A 527 -3.17 13.06 23.69
C TYR A 527 -2.91 11.55 23.69
N GLN A 528 -3.64 10.81 24.51
CA GLN A 528 -3.66 9.35 24.52
C GLN A 528 -5.04 8.83 24.13
N LEU A 529 -5.09 7.74 23.36
CA LEU A 529 -6.33 7.09 22.97
C LEU A 529 -6.75 6.11 24.08
N GLU A 530 -7.87 6.39 24.75
CA GLU A 530 -8.47 5.55 25.79
C GLU A 530 -9.93 5.27 25.44
N LYS A 531 -10.31 4.00 25.22
CA LYS A 531 -11.70 3.57 24.93
C LYS A 531 -12.38 4.43 23.84
N GLY A 532 -11.64 4.72 22.76
CA GLY A 532 -12.12 5.51 21.62
C GLY A 532 -12.15 7.02 21.81
N LYS A 533 -11.60 7.53 22.92
CA LYS A 533 -11.56 8.97 23.22
C LYS A 533 -10.13 9.45 23.35
N MET A 534 -9.88 10.66 22.86
CA MET A 534 -8.60 11.35 23.06
C MET A 534 -8.59 12.06 24.40
N LYS A 535 -7.63 11.70 25.26
CA LYS A 535 -7.43 12.30 26.58
C LYS A 535 -6.10 13.06 26.60
N PRO A 536 -6.07 14.33 27.03
CA PRO A 536 -4.84 15.10 27.04
C PRO A 536 -3.81 14.53 28.02
N ILE A 537 -2.55 14.51 27.60
CA ILE A 537 -1.38 14.23 28.44
C ILE A 537 -0.91 15.57 29.02
N THR A 538 -0.83 15.69 30.35
CA THR A 538 -0.59 16.99 31.03
C THR A 538 0.85 17.22 31.46
N ASN A 539 1.69 16.20 31.43
CA ASN A 539 3.08 16.23 31.89
C ASN A 539 4.12 16.17 30.75
N LYS A 540 3.66 16.22 29.50
CA LYS A 540 4.51 16.12 28.30
C LYS A 540 3.90 16.90 27.15
N GLU A 541 4.72 17.60 26.39
CA GLU A 541 4.34 18.34 25.18
C GLU A 541 5.50 18.33 24.18
N LEU A 542 5.21 18.60 22.91
CA LEU A 542 6.24 18.77 21.89
C LEU A 542 6.77 20.20 21.89
N GLY A 543 8.07 20.35 21.65
CA GLY A 543 8.73 21.65 21.58
C GLY A 543 8.18 22.55 20.46
N LYS A 544 8.55 23.84 20.47
CA LYS A 544 8.26 24.77 19.37
C LYS A 544 9.24 24.52 18.20
N HIS A 545 8.79 24.73 16.96
CA HIS A 545 9.63 24.58 15.76
C HIS A 545 10.42 23.27 15.71
N SER A 546 9.79 22.19 16.17
CA SER A 546 10.40 20.86 16.29
C SER A 546 9.78 19.91 15.27
N ASP A 547 10.59 18.96 14.84
CA ASP A 547 10.27 18.04 13.76
C ASP A 547 9.96 16.67 14.33
N TRP A 548 8.81 16.11 13.92
CA TRP A 548 8.33 14.83 14.43
C TRP A 548 7.90 13.93 13.30
N LYS A 549 8.12 12.64 13.49
CA LYS A 549 7.58 11.57 12.66
C LYS A 549 6.21 11.19 13.20
N PHE A 550 5.31 10.78 12.32
CA PHE A 550 4.09 10.09 12.71
C PHE A 550 3.86 8.84 11.86
N ASP A 551 3.18 7.84 12.41
CA ASP A 551 2.98 6.53 11.79
C ASP A 551 1.51 6.09 11.69
N GLN A 552 0.62 6.84 12.35
CA GLN A 552 -0.82 6.61 12.29
C GLN A 552 -1.59 7.92 12.25
N THR A 553 -2.75 7.86 11.62
CA THR A 553 -3.78 8.89 11.68
C THR A 553 -5.04 8.31 12.27
N ILE A 554 -5.79 9.11 13.01
CA ILE A 554 -7.10 8.70 13.51
C ILE A 554 -8.04 9.90 13.53
N LYS A 555 -9.30 9.67 13.14
CA LYS A 555 -10.36 10.65 13.23
C LYS A 555 -11.23 10.38 14.45
N VAL A 556 -11.13 11.25 15.47
CA VAL A 556 -11.96 11.18 16.69
C VAL A 556 -12.78 12.46 16.82
N ASN A 557 -14.10 12.33 16.89
CA ASN A 557 -15.03 13.46 16.96
C ASN A 557 -14.82 14.53 15.87
N GLY A 558 -14.56 14.08 14.63
CA GLY A 558 -14.33 14.97 13.49
C GLY A 558 -12.94 15.63 13.43
N LYS A 559 -12.10 15.46 14.46
CA LYS A 559 -10.71 15.93 14.48
C LYS A 559 -9.76 14.83 14.05
N ILE A 560 -8.75 15.20 13.27
CA ILE A 560 -7.67 14.30 12.85
C ILE A 560 -6.52 14.42 13.84
N TYR A 561 -5.94 13.29 14.20
CA TYR A 561 -4.77 13.22 15.07
C TYR A 561 -3.67 12.37 14.41
N TYR A 562 -2.42 12.76 14.63
CA TYR A 562 -1.24 12.01 14.18
C TYR A 562 -0.52 11.39 15.37
N ARG A 563 -0.18 10.10 15.30
CA ARG A 563 0.56 9.40 16.36
C ARG A 563 2.05 9.65 16.22
N VAL A 564 2.65 10.30 17.21
CA VAL A 564 4.08 10.69 17.20
C VAL A 564 4.95 9.84 18.14
N ALA A 565 4.32 9.05 19.02
CA ALA A 565 4.97 8.01 19.83
C ALA A 565 3.94 6.97 20.28
N THR A 566 4.39 5.95 21.03
CA THR A 566 3.50 4.87 21.54
C THR A 566 2.33 5.45 22.32
N ASN A 567 1.13 5.36 21.73
CA ASN A 567 -0.12 5.95 22.24
C ASN A 567 -0.05 7.45 22.58
N GLU A 568 0.81 8.20 21.89
CA GLU A 568 0.88 9.66 22.01
C GLU A 568 0.55 10.32 20.67
N TRP A 569 -0.45 11.19 20.67
CA TRP A 569 -1.09 11.75 19.48
C TRP A 569 -1.08 13.28 19.53
N VAL A 570 -0.94 13.93 18.37
CA VAL A 570 -1.09 15.39 18.22
C VAL A 570 -2.34 15.74 17.42
N ASP A 571 -3.02 16.85 17.75
CA ASP A 571 -4.12 17.38 16.92
C ASP A 571 -3.52 17.93 15.62
N ALA A 572 -3.99 17.44 14.47
CA ALA A 572 -3.49 17.82 13.15
C ALA A 572 -3.54 19.34 12.91
N LYS A 573 -4.45 20.08 13.57
CA LYS A 573 -4.53 21.55 13.46
C LYS A 573 -3.41 22.31 14.18
N THR A 574 -2.67 21.64 15.05
CA THR A 574 -1.61 22.27 15.88
C THR A 574 -0.21 22.07 15.30
N VAL A 575 -0.11 21.34 14.20
CA VAL A 575 1.11 21.02 13.47
C VAL A 575 0.88 21.23 11.97
N TYR A 576 1.93 21.28 11.18
CA TYR A 576 1.83 21.25 9.71
C TYR A 576 2.53 20.00 9.19
N ARG A 577 2.00 19.38 8.14
CA ARG A 577 2.68 18.25 7.49
C ARG A 577 3.81 18.75 6.59
N TYR A 578 4.83 17.93 6.39
CA TYR A 578 5.87 18.21 5.41
C TYR A 578 6.47 16.95 4.78
N GLN A 579 7.09 17.12 3.61
CA GLN A 579 7.95 16.15 2.93
C GLN A 579 9.41 16.56 3.12
N VAL A 580 10.28 15.62 3.46
CA VAL A 580 11.73 15.86 3.52
C VAL A 580 12.24 15.96 2.09
N GLU A 581 12.69 17.14 1.70
CA GLU A 581 13.26 17.37 0.38
C GLU A 581 14.18 18.58 0.47
N SER A 582 15.41 18.47 -0.01
CA SER A 582 16.36 19.58 0.01
C SER A 582 16.84 19.93 -1.38
N GLY A 583 17.07 21.21 -1.64
CA GLY A 583 17.56 21.69 -2.91
C GLY A 583 17.80 23.19 -2.90
N ILE A 584 17.92 23.75 -4.11
CA ILE A 584 18.04 25.20 -4.31
C ILE A 584 16.83 25.68 -5.11
N VAL A 585 16.24 26.77 -4.65
CA VAL A 585 15.22 27.51 -5.39
C VAL A 585 15.70 28.91 -5.68
N GLU A 586 15.38 29.43 -6.86
CA GLU A 586 15.66 30.80 -7.27
C GLU A 586 14.37 31.61 -7.34
N THR A 587 14.37 32.81 -6.77
CA THR A 587 13.25 33.75 -6.87
C THR A 587 13.12 34.32 -8.27
N LYS A 588 11.89 34.47 -8.76
CA LYS A 588 11.57 35.07 -10.07
C LYS A 588 11.97 36.55 -10.18
N ASP A 589 11.90 37.08 -11.39
CA ASP A 589 12.12 38.51 -11.68
C ASP A 589 10.96 39.39 -11.16
N LYS A 590 10.93 39.61 -9.84
CA LYS A 590 9.95 40.43 -9.13
C LYS A 590 10.65 41.20 -8.02
N GLU A 591 10.20 42.43 -7.76
CA GLU A 591 10.79 43.35 -6.77
C GLU A 591 11.14 42.66 -5.43
N PHE A 592 10.21 41.85 -4.90
CA PHE A 592 10.49 40.90 -3.83
C PHE A 592 9.51 39.71 -3.87
N THR A 593 10.00 38.54 -3.47
CA THR A 593 9.20 37.35 -3.19
C THR A 593 8.77 37.35 -1.73
N SER A 594 7.47 37.13 -1.49
CA SER A 594 6.87 37.17 -0.15
C SER A 594 7.17 35.90 0.64
N LEU A 595 7.25 36.04 1.96
CA LEU A 595 7.44 34.92 2.90
C LEU A 595 6.19 34.74 3.77
N VAL A 596 5.90 33.50 4.16
CA VAL A 596 4.87 33.19 5.16
C VAL A 596 5.47 32.40 6.33
N SER A 597 4.84 32.48 7.50
CA SER A 597 5.18 31.63 8.65
C SER A 597 4.43 30.29 8.64
N SER A 598 4.80 29.38 9.55
CA SER A 598 4.21 28.03 9.65
C SER A 598 2.70 27.98 9.89
N ASP A 599 2.09 29.08 10.34
CA ASP A 599 0.64 29.28 10.44
C ASP A 599 0.02 29.94 9.19
N ALA A 600 0.73 29.88 8.05
CA ALA A 600 0.34 30.45 6.75
C ALA A 600 0.06 31.97 6.75
N LYS A 601 0.68 32.72 7.68
CA LYS A 601 0.54 34.18 7.75
C LYS A 601 1.69 34.87 7.04
N LEU A 602 1.36 35.93 6.30
CA LEU A 602 2.34 36.78 5.63
C LEU A 602 3.33 37.38 6.63
N ILE A 603 4.62 37.25 6.33
CA ILE A 603 5.71 37.95 7.01
C ILE A 603 5.88 39.30 6.30
N SER A 604 5.39 40.37 6.90
CA SER A 604 5.31 41.69 6.26
C SER A 604 6.58 42.54 6.39
N ASN A 605 7.52 42.15 7.25
CA ASN A 605 8.70 42.95 7.57
C ASN A 605 9.94 42.57 6.75
N ARG A 606 9.89 41.53 5.91
CA ARG A 606 10.98 41.14 5.00
C ARG A 606 10.46 40.26 3.86
N GLY A 607 11.20 40.26 2.75
CA GLY A 607 11.01 39.37 1.61
C GLY A 607 12.37 39.01 0.99
N LEU A 608 12.35 38.23 -0.08
CA LEU A 608 13.56 37.81 -0.80
C LEU A 608 13.72 38.62 -2.07
N GLY A 609 14.93 39.09 -2.37
CA GLY A 609 15.20 39.88 -3.58
C GLY A 609 15.11 39.06 -4.86
N ALA A 610 14.89 39.71 -6.00
CA ALA A 610 14.87 39.09 -7.33
C ALA A 610 16.14 38.29 -7.62
N HIS A 611 16.02 37.17 -8.36
CA HIS A 611 17.13 36.30 -8.80
C HIS A 611 18.08 35.86 -7.67
N SER A 612 17.56 35.74 -6.44
CA SER A 612 18.32 35.22 -5.31
C SER A 612 18.08 33.73 -5.13
N SER A 613 19.17 32.99 -4.88
CA SER A 613 19.14 31.54 -4.66
C SER A 613 19.07 31.20 -3.18
N TRP A 614 18.16 30.29 -2.82
CA TRP A 614 17.90 29.88 -1.45
C TRP A 614 17.91 28.37 -1.31
N LYS A 615 18.57 27.89 -0.27
CA LYS A 615 18.47 26.49 0.13
C LYS A 615 17.12 26.26 0.80
N TYR A 616 16.48 25.15 0.47
CA TYR A 616 15.34 24.65 1.22
C TYR A 616 15.64 23.26 1.78
N ASP A 617 14.95 22.89 2.85
CA ASP A 617 15.12 21.59 3.53
C ASP A 617 13.85 20.74 3.59
N ARG A 618 12.71 21.27 3.16
CA ARG A 618 11.44 20.55 3.03
C ARG A 618 10.42 21.28 2.17
N ILE A 619 9.41 20.52 1.75
CA ILE A 619 8.14 21.03 1.24
C ILE A 619 7.08 20.90 2.34
N ALA A 620 6.58 22.02 2.85
CA ALA A 620 5.55 22.09 3.88
C ALA A 620 4.16 22.30 3.28
N TYR A 621 3.16 21.70 3.92
CA TYR A 621 1.74 21.83 3.59
C TYR A 621 1.11 22.75 4.63
N LEU A 622 0.89 24.01 4.26
CA LEU A 622 0.47 25.05 5.19
C LEU A 622 -1.00 25.46 4.94
N GLY A 623 -1.67 25.86 6.03
CA GLY A 623 -3.06 26.29 6.01
C GLY A 623 -4.07 25.14 5.86
N ASP A 624 -5.36 25.48 5.92
CA ASP A 624 -6.46 24.50 5.83
C ASP A 624 -6.55 23.82 4.45
N ASN A 625 -6.00 24.46 3.41
CA ASN A 625 -5.95 23.94 2.04
C ASN A 625 -4.70 23.11 1.74
N GLU A 626 -3.79 22.94 2.72
CA GLU A 626 -2.52 22.21 2.55
C GLU A 626 -1.70 22.70 1.34
N GLU A 627 -1.64 24.01 1.12
CA GLU A 627 -0.85 24.60 0.04
C GLU A 627 0.64 24.33 0.26
N LYS A 628 1.39 24.16 -0.83
CA LYS A 628 2.80 23.76 -0.76
C LYS A 628 3.75 24.95 -0.70
N TYR A 629 4.69 24.88 0.24
CA TYR A 629 5.73 25.90 0.42
C TYR A 629 7.12 25.27 0.64
N TYR A 630 8.17 25.92 0.15
CA TYR A 630 9.56 25.60 0.50
C TYR A 630 9.96 26.29 1.79
N ARG A 631 10.51 25.56 2.76
CA ARG A 631 11.08 26.18 3.97
C ARG A 631 12.51 26.62 3.69
N VAL A 632 12.77 27.92 3.82
CA VAL A 632 14.09 28.52 3.57
C VAL A 632 14.78 29.05 4.82
N ALA A 633 14.03 29.23 5.91
CA ALA A 633 14.57 29.46 7.24
C ALA A 633 13.59 28.97 8.32
N THR A 634 13.97 29.04 9.59
CA THR A 634 13.09 28.71 10.72
C THR A 634 11.84 29.59 10.67
N ASP A 635 10.68 28.96 10.53
CA ASP A 635 9.38 29.64 10.42
C ASP A 635 9.25 30.61 9.24
N GLU A 636 10.04 30.43 8.17
CA GLU A 636 9.95 31.23 6.94
C GLU A 636 9.84 30.31 5.71
N PHE A 637 8.76 30.49 4.96
CA PHE A 637 8.37 29.63 3.85
C PHE A 637 8.01 30.45 2.61
N ILE A 638 8.31 29.92 1.42
CA ILE A 638 8.00 30.53 0.12
C ILE A 638 7.03 29.64 -0.65
N ALA A 639 6.00 30.21 -1.27
CA ALA A 639 5.07 29.43 -2.09
C ALA A 639 5.80 28.78 -3.27
N LEU A 640 5.49 27.52 -3.57
CA LEU A 640 6.13 26.77 -4.66
C LEU A 640 6.06 27.51 -6.01
N ASN A 641 4.95 28.18 -6.27
CA ASN A 641 4.70 28.88 -7.53
C ASN A 641 5.45 30.22 -7.66
N ASP A 642 6.11 30.70 -6.61
CA ASP A 642 6.82 32.00 -6.61
C ASP A 642 8.31 31.86 -6.95
N VAL A 643 8.80 30.64 -7.13
CA VAL A 643 10.22 30.32 -7.37
C VAL A 643 10.40 29.34 -8.51
N ILE A 644 11.64 29.24 -9.01
CA ILE A 644 12.08 28.26 -9.99
C ILE A 644 13.02 27.28 -9.27
N ARG A 645 12.74 25.99 -9.37
CA ARG A 645 13.63 24.94 -8.83
C ARG A 645 14.88 24.83 -9.72
N LYS A 646 16.06 24.81 -9.10
CA LYS A 646 17.34 24.65 -9.79
C LYS A 646 17.85 23.22 -9.75
#